data_AF-A0A0Q8NEH8-F1
#
_entry.id   AF-A0A0Q8NEH8-F1
#
_cell.length_a   1.000
_cell.length_b   1.000
_cell.length_c   1.000
_cell.angle_alpha   90.00
_cell.angle_beta   90.00
_cell.angle_gamma   90.00
#
_symmetry.space_group_name_H-M   'P 1'
#
loop_
_entity.id
_entity.type
_entity.pdbx_description
1 polymer ?
#
loop_
_entity_poly.entity_id
_entity_poly.type
_entity_poly.pdbx_seq_one_letter_code
_entity_poly.pdbx_strand_id
1 'polypeptide(L)'
;MDIVTDLTAEAVSYITLFQDILKSKSNYDFPANLLDKNDWKSLGVDDVYSNDLTISQKEKIIDLVWHSPTKADTSSLIKKYFYRTISLFHWLSDIVPDDEKTSGTSLSVEETEELILFRPPFFWRQAIRNFLYTNPEKRLELVEILQYMPLQIILAITGKSELDYTIRLYQFYEKPAQKNIEKKVEKKVETNKYDLLEFWDRKKYKDFWETKRLDAESYLKNDQKLLEQLKDKEFSLPFETLFREELIEISAARKSRNREFRITSKEEDTQKISPLLSSEEKEKRRKEKKEKEEKKLKEEKEKVFDPLAKAKDMKLIGIALSGGGIRSATFNLGIIQKLASLNVLHRFDYISTVSGGGYIGSWLNSWIHRAGSVSKISDRLCPGKSGDPLADEVRPVRWLRMFSNYLSPNVGIMSPDAWSSGMTWLRNTLINQIVLLLTLLTVLSFISNIYSAWVFIKDSMYKQSPFNIFCYSFVMFIIGGFMAATAMRSFYNIEKKESGKKWVKEVKILILRLTWKFNQSNLIPQLIVFWGGISALIISTYFVSCKLSFYDEVKFPLFMGIFSSAFLAFFLVALRGNYHKRLDLMQMGMKNVATKVHFDRNLSGQVLFAIVGSTLVASAALVFLLLFFWENVDKISGLADLIELEDHGDKMFLVIGIPMILEIFSIAVILRMALMGNLFPDYRREWWGRMGGYIHRFMLFWIIVSFASLIMPHLWDVLWGKCKDQLVPWSLALAGGSWAGVIGWALKKAFESRDETQNAPKSYTATLIKVVPFIFMIGLLLIGSWIMEKIGEYNFVWNPRDVWRNVFITLILLAITLLLSWRIGVNEFSLHHFYRNRLIRAFLGATRSREERIKTANVFTGFDTNDDILLSSMRVDNGYFGPFPLINSTLNATVVIALDRQDRMGESFVFSPLYCGYDFSPTRSSTYNIDHVYEYGYRPTAQFSNEKGGPTLGTAMAISGAAINPNWGYHSSATIAFLLTLFNLRLGWWIGNPRLNEWKRPDPPFGLLYLMRDLIGKSDIDMNYVCLSDGGHFDNMGLYELVRRRCQYVLIGDAEQDQENACEGLANAIRRCRIDFGVEIEIDLDKIVSKKEHIIKGTIFYPGAAKQEGTLIYIKAVLTDKTSVDVRQYAMTNEDFPQQSTGDQFFDEAQFESYRKLGYDSIKDDIKELYLP
;
A
#
# COMPACT_ATOMS: atom_id res chain seq x y z
N MET A 1 -6.74 -9.09 -12.53
CA MET A 1 -7.86 -9.77 -13.20
C MET A 1 -7.33 -10.94 -14.00
N ASP A 2 -8.01 -12.08 -13.96
CA ASP A 2 -7.75 -13.19 -14.87
C ASP A 2 -8.21 -12.86 -16.31
N ILE A 3 -7.89 -13.73 -17.27
CA ILE A 3 -8.18 -13.48 -18.68
C ILE A 3 -9.67 -13.29 -18.97
N VAL A 4 -10.54 -14.03 -18.29
CA VAL A 4 -11.99 -13.92 -18.50
C VAL A 4 -12.49 -12.59 -17.97
N THR A 5 -12.04 -12.17 -16.78
CA THR A 5 -12.44 -10.90 -16.19
C THR A 5 -11.91 -9.72 -17.00
N ASP A 6 -10.69 -9.79 -17.52
CA ASP A 6 -10.10 -8.77 -18.40
C ASP A 6 -10.91 -8.61 -19.70
N LEU A 7 -11.19 -9.72 -20.41
CA LEU A 7 -12.03 -9.71 -21.61
C LEU A 7 -13.45 -9.21 -21.35
N THR A 8 -14.02 -9.61 -20.22
CA THR A 8 -15.37 -9.20 -19.81
C THR A 8 -15.41 -7.69 -19.53
N ALA A 9 -14.41 -7.15 -18.84
CA ALA A 9 -14.32 -5.72 -18.56
C ALA A 9 -14.18 -4.89 -19.84
N GLU A 10 -13.37 -5.37 -20.79
CA GLU A 10 -13.21 -4.75 -22.09
C GLU A 10 -14.54 -4.73 -22.87
N ALA A 11 -15.19 -5.89 -23.03
CA ALA A 11 -16.48 -6.00 -23.70
C ALA A 11 -17.55 -5.07 -23.09
N VAL A 12 -17.65 -5.02 -21.76
CA VAL A 12 -18.60 -4.16 -21.06
C VAL A 12 -18.28 -2.67 -21.24
N SER A 13 -17.01 -2.31 -21.42
CA SER A 13 -16.62 -0.93 -21.73
C SER A 13 -17.17 -0.46 -23.09
N TYR A 14 -17.20 -1.35 -24.10
CA TYR A 14 -17.87 -1.06 -25.39
C TYR A 14 -19.39 -0.90 -25.21
N ILE A 15 -20.04 -1.82 -24.47
CA ILE A 15 -21.50 -1.76 -24.25
C ILE A 15 -21.88 -0.47 -23.51
N THR A 16 -21.17 -0.13 -22.44
CA THR A 16 -21.48 1.04 -21.61
C THR A 16 -21.23 2.36 -22.32
N LEU A 17 -20.15 2.46 -23.10
CA LEU A 17 -19.92 3.62 -23.95
C LEU A 17 -20.99 3.74 -25.04
N PHE A 18 -21.49 2.62 -25.58
CA PHE A 18 -22.58 2.64 -26.56
C PHE A 18 -23.89 3.09 -25.93
N GLN A 19 -24.22 2.60 -24.72
CA GLN A 19 -25.36 3.06 -23.93
C GLN A 19 -25.28 4.58 -23.66
N ASP A 20 -24.09 5.09 -23.28
CA ASP A 20 -23.82 6.53 -23.05
C ASP A 20 -24.07 7.35 -24.33
N ILE A 21 -23.59 6.85 -25.48
CA ILE A 21 -23.83 7.46 -26.80
C ILE A 21 -25.33 7.51 -27.12
N LEU A 22 -26.05 6.40 -26.93
CA LEU A 22 -27.49 6.36 -27.20
C LEU A 22 -28.28 7.30 -26.29
N LYS A 23 -27.97 7.33 -24.98
CA LYS A 23 -28.63 8.22 -24.01
C LYS A 23 -28.40 9.70 -24.30
N SER A 24 -27.32 10.04 -24.99
CA SER A 24 -26.99 11.43 -25.37
C SER A 24 -27.74 11.94 -26.61
N LYS A 25 -28.38 11.06 -27.39
CA LYS A 25 -29.21 11.44 -28.53
C LYS A 25 -30.59 11.93 -28.06
N SER A 26 -31.16 12.96 -28.70
CA SER A 26 -32.54 13.36 -28.43
C SER A 26 -33.49 12.20 -28.73
N ASN A 27 -34.46 11.94 -27.83
CA ASN A 27 -35.48 10.90 -28.00
C ASN A 27 -36.00 10.92 -29.45
N TYR A 28 -36.08 9.74 -30.10
CA TYR A 28 -36.70 9.41 -31.40
C TYR A 28 -35.79 8.89 -32.54
N ASP A 29 -34.46 8.72 -32.37
CA ASP A 29 -33.57 8.31 -33.48
C ASP A 29 -32.71 7.06 -33.17
N PHE A 30 -33.33 6.02 -32.60
CA PHE A 30 -32.67 4.73 -32.35
C PHE A 30 -33.31 3.63 -33.22
N PRO A 31 -32.51 2.79 -33.93
CA PRO A 31 -33.04 1.66 -34.70
C PRO A 31 -33.93 0.74 -33.86
N ALA A 32 -35.13 0.42 -34.35
CA ALA A 32 -36.04 -0.52 -33.69
C ALA A 32 -35.37 -1.90 -33.44
N ASN A 33 -34.48 -2.29 -34.34
CA ASN A 33 -33.71 -3.53 -34.27
C ASN A 33 -32.71 -3.58 -33.09
N LEU A 34 -32.52 -2.50 -32.32
CA LEU A 34 -31.75 -2.53 -31.07
C LEU A 34 -32.59 -2.96 -29.86
N LEU A 35 -33.92 -2.96 -29.98
CA LEU A 35 -34.84 -3.23 -28.88
C LEU A 35 -34.90 -4.73 -28.55
N ASP A 36 -34.90 -5.59 -29.57
CA ASP A 36 -34.86 -7.05 -29.44
C ASP A 36 -33.48 -7.59 -29.80
N LYS A 37 -32.94 -8.48 -28.96
CA LYS A 37 -31.66 -9.16 -29.20
C LYS A 37 -31.68 -10.04 -30.46
N ASN A 38 -32.84 -10.55 -30.87
CA ASN A 38 -32.98 -11.42 -32.05
C ASN A 38 -32.72 -10.63 -33.34
N ASP A 39 -33.05 -9.34 -33.31
CA ASP A 39 -32.84 -8.42 -34.41
C ASP A 39 -31.41 -7.90 -34.48
N TRP A 40 -30.59 -8.09 -33.43
CA TRP A 40 -29.20 -7.63 -33.44
C TRP A 40 -28.38 -8.21 -34.59
N LYS A 41 -28.66 -9.45 -35.02
CA LYS A 41 -28.01 -10.08 -36.17
C LYS A 41 -28.25 -9.36 -37.50
N SER A 42 -29.33 -8.58 -37.59
CA SER A 42 -29.67 -7.79 -38.77
C SER A 42 -29.02 -6.41 -38.79
N LEU A 43 -28.45 -5.95 -37.67
CA LEU A 43 -27.84 -4.62 -37.55
C LEU A 43 -26.55 -4.50 -38.37
N GLY A 44 -26.49 -3.46 -39.18
CA GLY A 44 -25.28 -2.96 -39.83
C GLY A 44 -24.64 -1.80 -39.06
N VAL A 45 -23.38 -1.49 -39.39
CA VAL A 45 -22.67 -0.35 -38.81
C VAL A 45 -23.33 0.97 -39.19
N ASP A 46 -23.81 1.08 -40.43
CA ASP A 46 -24.45 2.29 -40.95
C ASP A 46 -25.76 2.63 -40.21
N ASP A 47 -26.42 1.64 -39.59
CA ASP A 47 -27.67 1.84 -38.85
C ASP A 47 -27.46 2.56 -37.50
N VAL A 48 -26.26 2.44 -36.91
CA VAL A 48 -25.95 2.98 -35.58
C VAL A 48 -24.87 4.06 -35.59
N TYR A 49 -24.15 4.19 -36.71
CA TYR A 49 -23.03 5.11 -36.84
C TYR A 49 -23.46 6.56 -36.60
N SER A 50 -22.74 7.26 -35.72
CA SER A 50 -22.90 8.70 -35.52
C SER A 50 -21.53 9.39 -35.53
N ASN A 51 -21.46 10.51 -36.26
CA ASN A 51 -20.35 11.46 -36.15
C ASN A 51 -20.61 12.57 -35.12
N ASP A 52 -21.86 12.70 -34.68
CA ASP A 52 -22.26 13.65 -33.66
C ASP A 52 -22.04 13.03 -32.27
N LEU A 53 -20.80 13.11 -31.80
CA LEU A 53 -20.35 12.60 -30.50
C LEU A 53 -19.68 13.74 -29.72
N THR A 54 -19.95 13.78 -28.42
CA THR A 54 -19.23 14.66 -27.48
C THR A 54 -17.75 14.31 -27.46
N ILE A 55 -16.87 15.23 -27.06
CA ILE A 55 -15.43 14.90 -27.05
C ILE A 55 -15.09 13.92 -25.94
N SER A 56 -15.79 13.94 -24.81
CA SER A 56 -15.60 12.90 -23.81
C SER A 56 -15.88 11.51 -24.41
N GLN A 57 -16.95 11.36 -25.22
CA GLN A 57 -17.20 10.11 -25.94
C GLN A 57 -16.11 9.82 -26.98
N LYS A 58 -15.63 10.81 -27.74
CA LYS A 58 -14.53 10.62 -28.70
C LYS A 58 -13.22 10.22 -28.02
N GLU A 59 -12.89 10.80 -26.87
CA GLU A 59 -11.73 10.46 -26.05
C GLU A 59 -11.87 9.04 -25.50
N LYS A 60 -13.02 8.67 -24.93
CA LYS A 60 -13.29 7.28 -24.49
C LYS A 60 -13.19 6.28 -25.64
N ILE A 61 -13.71 6.62 -26.83
CA ILE A 61 -13.57 5.78 -28.04
C ILE A 61 -12.11 5.64 -28.43
N ILE A 62 -11.34 6.72 -28.39
CA ILE A 62 -9.90 6.68 -28.65
C ILE A 62 -9.24 5.77 -27.61
N ASP A 63 -9.46 5.96 -26.31
CA ASP A 63 -8.84 5.14 -25.27
C ASP A 63 -9.19 3.64 -25.39
N LEU A 64 -10.41 3.32 -25.85
CA LEU A 64 -10.92 1.95 -25.97
C LEU A 64 -10.53 1.25 -27.28
N VAL A 65 -10.41 1.98 -28.39
CA VAL A 65 -10.09 1.42 -29.71
C VAL A 65 -8.61 1.58 -30.05
N TRP A 66 -7.99 2.63 -29.53
CA TRP A 66 -6.66 3.10 -29.90
C TRP A 66 -5.67 2.97 -28.76
N HIS A 67 -4.83 1.95 -28.87
CA HIS A 67 -3.75 1.74 -27.92
C HIS A 67 -2.39 2.15 -28.51
N SER A 68 -2.29 2.72 -29.71
CA SER A 68 -0.97 3.00 -30.31
C SER A 68 -0.40 4.39 -29.98
N PRO A 69 0.92 4.56 -29.88
CA PRO A 69 1.60 5.85 -29.72
C PRO A 69 1.64 6.70 -31.02
N THR A 70 1.20 6.17 -32.17
CA THR A 70 1.12 6.94 -33.43
C THR A 70 -0.11 7.86 -33.45
N LYS A 71 -0.10 8.82 -34.38
CA LYS A 71 -1.15 9.85 -34.43
C LYS A 71 -2.45 9.27 -35.02
N ALA A 72 -3.45 9.11 -34.17
CA ALA A 72 -4.78 8.63 -34.53
C ALA A 72 -5.52 9.53 -35.55
N ASP A 73 -6.20 8.91 -36.50
CA ASP A 73 -7.30 9.53 -37.24
C ASP A 73 -8.62 9.23 -36.54
N THR A 74 -9.16 10.22 -35.83
CA THR A 74 -10.34 10.09 -34.98
C THR A 74 -11.56 9.56 -35.74
N SER A 75 -11.75 9.96 -37.00
CA SER A 75 -12.88 9.52 -37.82
C SER A 75 -12.81 8.02 -38.16
N SER A 76 -11.60 7.50 -38.37
CA SER A 76 -11.37 6.06 -38.59
C SER A 76 -11.61 5.24 -37.32
N LEU A 77 -11.19 5.75 -36.16
CA LEU A 77 -11.39 5.09 -34.86
C LEU A 77 -12.86 5.00 -34.46
N ILE A 78 -13.66 6.05 -34.71
CA ILE A 78 -15.10 6.03 -34.44
C ILE A 78 -15.79 4.95 -35.27
N LYS A 79 -15.45 4.82 -36.56
CA LYS A 79 -15.98 3.72 -37.40
C LYS A 79 -15.61 2.33 -36.87
N LYS A 80 -14.35 2.16 -36.45
CA LYS A 80 -13.88 0.89 -35.86
C LYS A 80 -14.59 0.57 -34.54
N TYR A 81 -14.85 1.57 -33.70
CA TYR A 81 -15.63 1.41 -32.48
C TYR A 81 -17.03 0.84 -32.77
N PHE A 82 -17.79 1.47 -33.67
CA PHE A 82 -19.14 1.00 -34.01
C PHE A 82 -19.11 -0.38 -34.68
N TYR A 83 -18.12 -0.66 -35.52
CA TYR A 83 -17.92 -2.00 -36.11
C TYR A 83 -17.74 -3.07 -35.03
N ARG A 84 -16.79 -2.87 -34.10
CA ARG A 84 -16.53 -3.80 -33.00
C ARG A 84 -17.75 -3.95 -32.09
N THR A 85 -18.46 -2.86 -31.82
CA THR A 85 -19.68 -2.87 -31.00
C THR A 85 -20.81 -3.68 -31.64
N ILE A 86 -21.05 -3.52 -32.95
CA ILE A 86 -22.05 -4.33 -33.66
C ILE A 86 -21.65 -5.80 -33.71
N SER A 87 -20.38 -6.10 -34.01
CA SER A 87 -19.88 -7.49 -33.96
C SER A 87 -20.02 -8.10 -32.56
N LEU A 88 -19.82 -7.29 -31.51
CA LEU A 88 -20.07 -7.71 -30.13
C LEU A 88 -21.56 -7.99 -29.89
N PHE A 89 -22.49 -7.18 -30.42
CA PHE A 89 -23.93 -7.49 -30.31
C PHE A 89 -24.34 -8.74 -31.09
N HIS A 90 -23.78 -8.97 -32.28
CA HIS A 90 -23.98 -10.23 -33.01
C HIS A 90 -23.54 -11.42 -32.16
N TRP A 91 -22.37 -11.33 -31.53
CA TRP A 91 -21.87 -12.36 -30.62
C TRP A 91 -22.72 -12.52 -29.36
N LEU A 92 -23.20 -11.42 -28.76
CA LEU A 92 -24.08 -11.44 -27.58
C LEU A 92 -25.47 -11.99 -27.88
N SER A 93 -25.97 -11.84 -29.11
CA SER A 93 -27.28 -12.38 -29.52
C SER A 93 -27.35 -13.90 -29.39
N ASP A 94 -26.21 -14.60 -29.50
CA ASP A 94 -26.10 -16.05 -29.32
C ASP A 94 -25.98 -16.47 -27.83
N ILE A 95 -25.79 -15.52 -26.92
CA ILE A 95 -25.41 -15.78 -25.51
C ILE A 95 -26.54 -15.43 -24.54
N VAL A 96 -27.25 -14.33 -24.81
CA VAL A 96 -28.32 -13.85 -23.94
C VAL A 96 -29.51 -14.83 -24.03
N PRO A 97 -30.05 -15.37 -22.92
CA PRO A 97 -31.21 -16.26 -22.93
C PRO A 97 -32.46 -15.58 -23.50
N ASP A 98 -33.38 -16.32 -24.13
CA ASP A 98 -34.70 -15.77 -24.48
C ASP A 98 -35.49 -15.52 -23.19
N ASP A 99 -36.04 -14.32 -23.02
CA ASP A 99 -36.73 -13.90 -21.79
C ASP A 99 -37.96 -14.76 -21.43
N GLU A 100 -38.36 -15.72 -22.26
CA GLU A 100 -39.54 -16.59 -22.01
C GLU A 100 -39.27 -17.84 -21.13
N LYS A 101 -38.03 -18.15 -20.72
CA LYS A 101 -37.73 -19.42 -20.00
C LYS A 101 -36.99 -19.29 -18.67
N THR A 102 -37.17 -18.19 -17.93
CA THR A 102 -36.76 -18.10 -16.52
C THR A 102 -37.97 -18.14 -15.56
N SER A 103 -38.86 -19.13 -15.75
CA SER A 103 -39.80 -19.56 -14.70
C SER A 103 -39.05 -20.37 -13.64
N GLY A 104 -38.39 -19.69 -12.71
CA GLY A 104 -37.73 -20.36 -11.58
C GLY A 104 -37.31 -19.48 -10.40
N THR A 105 -37.29 -18.15 -10.54
CA THR A 105 -36.93 -17.25 -9.44
C THR A 105 -37.86 -16.05 -9.45
N SER A 106 -38.72 -15.98 -8.42
CA SER A 106 -39.63 -14.89 -8.15
C SER A 106 -38.87 -13.59 -7.88
N LEU A 107 -38.60 -12.82 -8.93
CA LEU A 107 -38.51 -11.37 -8.83
C LEU A 107 -39.93 -10.82 -8.89
N SER A 108 -40.29 -10.01 -7.91
CA SER A 108 -41.56 -9.29 -7.87
C SER A 108 -41.75 -8.47 -9.15
N VAL A 109 -42.93 -8.63 -9.75
CA VAL A 109 -43.35 -8.23 -11.10
C VAL A 109 -43.63 -6.71 -11.21
N GLU A 110 -42.85 -5.86 -10.55
CA GLU A 110 -43.13 -4.40 -10.53
C GLU A 110 -42.09 -3.52 -11.23
N GLU A 111 -41.06 -4.09 -11.86
CA GLU A 111 -40.09 -3.31 -12.64
C GLU A 111 -40.31 -3.53 -14.15
N THR A 112 -40.83 -2.46 -14.77
CA THR A 112 -40.92 -2.11 -16.20
C THR A 112 -40.12 -2.96 -17.21
N GLU A 113 -40.67 -3.11 -18.42
CA GLU A 113 -40.01 -3.63 -19.65
C GLU A 113 -38.66 -2.92 -19.95
N GLU A 114 -37.63 -3.22 -19.18
CA GLU A 114 -36.28 -2.72 -19.43
C GLU A 114 -35.67 -3.46 -20.62
N LEU A 115 -35.46 -2.74 -21.71
CA LEU A 115 -34.74 -3.20 -22.88
C LEU A 115 -33.41 -3.87 -22.48
N ILE A 116 -33.17 -5.09 -22.98
CA ILE A 116 -31.99 -5.92 -22.67
C ILE A 116 -30.69 -5.11 -22.81
N LEU A 117 -30.56 -4.28 -23.85
CA LEU A 117 -29.39 -3.45 -24.11
C LEU A 117 -29.08 -2.50 -22.95
N PHE A 118 -30.09 -1.93 -22.28
CA PHE A 118 -29.92 -0.93 -21.24
C PHE A 118 -29.78 -1.50 -19.83
N ARG A 119 -29.69 -2.83 -19.70
CA ARG A 119 -29.35 -3.49 -18.44
C ARG A 119 -28.02 -2.98 -17.89
N PRO A 120 -27.87 -2.92 -16.55
CA PRO A 120 -26.71 -2.33 -15.90
C PRO A 120 -25.41 -3.10 -16.22
N PRO A 121 -24.24 -2.44 -16.15
CA PRO A 121 -22.94 -3.06 -16.48
C PRO A 121 -22.68 -4.38 -15.74
N PHE A 122 -23.17 -4.50 -14.51
CA PHE A 122 -23.05 -5.69 -13.68
C PHE A 122 -23.70 -6.94 -14.32
N PHE A 123 -24.90 -6.77 -14.90
CA PHE A 123 -25.60 -7.85 -15.62
C PHE A 123 -24.75 -8.38 -16.76
N TRP A 124 -24.25 -7.48 -17.61
CA TRP A 124 -23.40 -7.82 -18.75
C TRP A 124 -22.10 -8.51 -18.32
N ARG A 125 -21.46 -8.03 -17.26
CA ARG A 125 -20.25 -8.68 -16.72
C ARG A 125 -20.54 -10.13 -16.33
N GLN A 126 -21.63 -10.40 -15.64
CA GLN A 126 -21.95 -11.74 -15.18
C GLN A 126 -22.32 -12.68 -16.33
N ALA A 127 -23.14 -12.22 -17.27
CA ALA A 127 -23.57 -13.02 -18.42
C ALA A 127 -22.38 -13.44 -19.30
N ILE A 128 -21.53 -12.46 -19.69
CA ILE A 128 -20.36 -12.70 -20.53
C ILE A 128 -19.37 -13.62 -19.82
N ARG A 129 -19.04 -13.34 -18.54
CA ARG A 129 -18.12 -14.13 -17.75
C ARG A 129 -18.55 -15.60 -17.66
N ASN A 130 -19.80 -15.86 -17.32
CA ASN A 130 -20.33 -17.22 -17.20
C ASN A 130 -20.22 -17.99 -18.52
N PHE A 131 -20.54 -17.33 -19.64
CA PHE A 131 -20.43 -17.93 -20.96
C PHE A 131 -18.98 -18.28 -21.33
N LEU A 132 -18.03 -17.38 -21.07
CA LEU A 132 -16.61 -17.57 -21.38
C LEU A 132 -15.92 -18.66 -20.56
N TYR A 133 -16.36 -18.92 -19.33
CA TYR A 133 -15.87 -20.08 -18.57
C TYR A 133 -16.48 -21.40 -19.06
N THR A 134 -17.74 -21.38 -19.48
CA THR A 134 -18.42 -22.57 -20.01
C THR A 134 -17.91 -22.96 -21.40
N ASN A 135 -17.50 -21.98 -22.20
CA ASN A 135 -17.03 -22.17 -23.57
C ASN A 135 -15.65 -21.53 -23.79
N PRO A 136 -14.54 -22.19 -23.40
CA PRO A 136 -13.20 -21.61 -23.54
C PRO A 136 -12.82 -21.23 -24.99
N GLU A 137 -13.37 -21.94 -25.98
CA GLU A 137 -13.18 -21.64 -27.41
C GLU A 137 -13.73 -20.24 -27.78
N LYS A 138 -14.80 -19.79 -27.12
CA LYS A 138 -15.42 -18.49 -27.37
C LYS A 138 -14.58 -17.31 -26.88
N ARG A 139 -13.58 -17.57 -26.03
CA ARG A 139 -12.59 -16.56 -25.63
C ARG A 139 -11.74 -16.11 -26.80
N LEU A 140 -11.42 -17.01 -27.74
CA LEU A 140 -10.73 -16.64 -28.98
C LEU A 140 -11.62 -15.70 -29.79
N GLU A 141 -12.85 -16.10 -30.09
CA GLU A 141 -13.78 -15.28 -30.88
C GLU A 141 -13.96 -13.87 -30.31
N LEU A 142 -14.10 -13.73 -28.98
CA LEU A 142 -14.23 -12.41 -28.35
C LEU A 142 -12.96 -11.55 -28.48
N VAL A 143 -11.78 -12.15 -28.33
CA VAL A 143 -10.50 -11.48 -28.61
C VAL A 143 -10.45 -10.98 -30.06
N GLU A 144 -10.96 -11.75 -31.02
CA GLU A 144 -10.99 -11.38 -32.44
C GLU A 144 -11.93 -10.18 -32.67
N ILE A 145 -13.11 -10.20 -32.06
CA ILE A 145 -14.12 -9.13 -32.16
C ILE A 145 -13.60 -7.83 -31.57
N LEU A 146 -13.05 -7.88 -30.36
CA LEU A 146 -12.56 -6.69 -29.65
C LEU A 146 -11.20 -6.22 -30.20
N GLN A 147 -10.46 -7.09 -30.89
CA GLN A 147 -9.06 -6.90 -31.25
C GLN A 147 -8.20 -6.52 -30.02
N TYR A 148 -8.41 -7.26 -28.93
CA TYR A 148 -7.81 -7.00 -27.62
C TYR A 148 -7.25 -8.30 -27.04
N MET A 149 -5.97 -8.31 -26.64
CA MET A 149 -5.41 -9.43 -25.86
C MET A 149 -5.33 -9.04 -24.38
N PRO A 150 -5.73 -9.96 -23.47
CA PRO A 150 -5.46 -9.79 -22.06
C PRO A 150 -3.97 -9.67 -21.76
N LEU A 151 -3.61 -8.75 -20.85
CA LEU A 151 -2.20 -8.45 -20.52
C LEU A 151 -1.45 -9.70 -20.07
N GLN A 152 -2.10 -10.59 -19.33
CA GLN A 152 -1.50 -11.83 -18.81
C GLN A 152 -0.98 -12.74 -19.92
N ILE A 153 -1.69 -12.83 -21.05
CA ILE A 153 -1.27 -13.62 -22.20
C ILE A 153 -0.01 -13.01 -22.81
N ILE A 154 0.03 -11.68 -22.92
CA ILE A 154 1.20 -10.94 -23.42
C ILE A 154 2.42 -11.28 -22.57
N LEU A 155 2.32 -11.08 -21.25
CA LEU A 155 3.39 -11.38 -20.30
C LEU A 155 3.88 -12.84 -20.41
N ALA A 156 2.94 -13.78 -20.60
CA ALA A 156 3.26 -15.18 -20.79
C ALA A 156 4.01 -15.46 -22.10
N ILE A 157 3.75 -14.76 -23.21
CA ILE A 157 4.46 -14.98 -24.49
C ILE A 157 5.74 -14.16 -24.63
N THR A 158 5.83 -12.97 -24.02
CA THR A 158 6.96 -12.04 -24.17
C THR A 158 8.01 -12.12 -23.07
N GLY A 159 7.63 -12.43 -21.82
CA GLY A 159 8.52 -12.26 -20.66
C GLY A 159 8.41 -10.86 -20.04
N LYS A 160 9.43 -10.39 -19.29
CA LYS A 160 9.51 -9.03 -18.70
C LYS A 160 10.19 -8.04 -19.65
N SER A 161 9.70 -7.90 -20.88
CA SER A 161 10.37 -7.07 -21.90
C SER A 161 9.64 -5.75 -22.11
N GLU A 162 10.33 -4.66 -22.49
CA GLU A 162 9.63 -3.42 -22.88
C GLU A 162 8.68 -3.62 -24.08
N LEU A 163 8.83 -4.72 -24.81
CA LEU A 163 7.91 -5.12 -25.88
C LEU A 163 6.50 -5.44 -25.37
N ASP A 164 6.31 -5.82 -24.10
CA ASP A 164 5.01 -6.28 -23.57
C ASP A 164 3.94 -5.18 -23.67
N TYR A 165 4.30 -3.96 -23.26
CA TYR A 165 3.42 -2.80 -23.36
C TYR A 165 3.19 -2.44 -24.82
N THR A 166 4.27 -2.39 -25.60
CA THR A 166 4.23 -2.10 -27.03
C THR A 166 3.31 -3.06 -27.79
N ILE A 167 3.29 -4.35 -27.42
CA ILE A 167 2.39 -5.35 -28.01
C ILE A 167 0.94 -5.12 -27.58
N ARG A 168 0.65 -4.79 -26.31
CA ARG A 168 -0.70 -4.38 -25.86
C ARG A 168 -1.21 -3.17 -26.67
N LEU A 169 -0.29 -2.24 -26.97
CA LEU A 169 -0.55 -1.04 -27.77
C LEU A 169 -0.84 -1.33 -29.25
N TYR A 170 -0.49 -2.52 -29.77
CA TYR A 170 -0.47 -2.84 -31.20
C TYR A 170 -1.07 -4.20 -31.59
N GLN A 171 -1.99 -4.77 -30.80
CA GLN A 171 -2.54 -6.09 -31.10
C GLN A 171 -3.46 -6.11 -32.31
N PHE A 172 -2.89 -6.46 -33.46
CA PHE A 172 -3.63 -6.82 -34.66
C PHE A 172 -3.78 -8.33 -34.75
N TYR A 173 -4.92 -8.83 -34.27
CA TYR A 173 -5.47 -10.09 -34.76
C TYR A 173 -6.36 -9.78 -35.97
N GLU A 174 -5.84 -9.96 -37.19
CA GLU A 174 -6.66 -10.04 -38.40
C GLU A 174 -6.54 -11.46 -38.96
N LYS A 175 -7.57 -12.28 -38.78
CA LYS A 175 -7.65 -13.59 -39.45
C LYS A 175 -7.69 -13.35 -40.97
N PRO A 176 -7.06 -14.20 -41.80
CA PRO A 176 -7.16 -14.11 -43.26
C PRO A 176 -8.60 -14.27 -43.83
N ALA A 177 -9.60 -14.54 -42.99
CA ALA A 177 -10.98 -14.85 -43.37
C ALA A 177 -11.89 -13.62 -43.54
N GLN A 178 -11.52 -12.43 -43.06
CA GLN A 178 -12.33 -11.22 -43.18
C GLN A 178 -12.33 -10.59 -44.59
N LYS A 179 -11.53 -11.16 -45.51
CA LYS A 179 -11.54 -10.81 -46.94
C LYS A 179 -12.92 -10.91 -47.61
N ASN A 180 -13.89 -11.62 -47.06
CA ASN A 180 -15.21 -11.78 -47.71
C ASN A 180 -16.26 -10.76 -47.23
N ILE A 181 -16.14 -10.20 -46.02
CA ILE A 181 -17.04 -9.14 -45.52
C ILE A 181 -16.45 -7.77 -45.87
N GLU A 182 -15.12 -7.62 -45.76
CA GLU A 182 -14.43 -6.40 -46.20
C GLU A 182 -14.59 -6.18 -47.70
N LYS A 183 -14.57 -7.22 -48.55
CA LYS A 183 -14.80 -7.06 -50.01
C LYS A 183 -16.13 -6.43 -50.42
N LYS A 184 -17.17 -6.50 -49.58
CA LYS A 184 -18.45 -5.81 -49.85
C LYS A 184 -18.41 -4.32 -49.50
N VAL A 185 -17.56 -3.93 -48.55
CA VAL A 185 -17.35 -2.53 -48.12
C VAL A 185 -16.18 -1.86 -48.86
N GLU A 186 -15.16 -2.63 -49.25
CA GLU A 186 -13.93 -2.20 -49.93
C GLU A 186 -14.14 -1.70 -51.36
N LYS A 187 -15.30 -1.93 -51.98
CA LYS A 187 -15.57 -1.39 -53.32
C LYS A 187 -15.70 0.14 -53.37
N LYS A 188 -15.60 0.87 -52.25
CA LYS A 188 -15.74 2.34 -52.23
C LYS A 188 -14.73 3.14 -51.40
N VAL A 189 -13.70 2.56 -50.79
CA VAL A 189 -12.73 3.34 -49.99
C VAL A 189 -11.30 2.90 -50.25
N GLU A 190 -10.46 3.82 -50.76
CA GLU A 190 -9.02 3.64 -50.93
C GLU A 190 -8.36 3.23 -49.60
N THR A 191 -7.90 1.99 -49.53
CA THR A 191 -7.42 1.30 -48.32
C THR A 191 -6.05 1.74 -47.80
N ASN A 192 -5.39 2.75 -48.39
CA ASN A 192 -4.04 3.17 -47.97
C ASN A 192 -3.99 4.48 -47.15
N LYS A 193 -5.11 5.17 -46.90
CA LYS A 193 -5.08 6.50 -46.25
C LYS A 193 -5.49 6.51 -44.77
N TYR A 194 -5.95 5.38 -44.24
CA TYR A 194 -6.52 5.25 -42.90
C TYR A 194 -5.86 4.16 -42.05
N ASP A 195 -4.72 3.63 -42.51
CA ASP A 195 -3.96 2.65 -41.72
C ASP A 195 -3.29 3.37 -40.54
N LEU A 196 -3.45 2.74 -39.40
CA LEU A 196 -3.09 3.28 -38.09
C LEU A 196 -1.61 3.01 -37.76
N LEU A 197 -1.03 1.99 -38.41
CA LEU A 197 0.36 1.57 -38.28
C LEU A 197 1.18 1.86 -39.53
N GLU A 198 2.48 2.10 -39.36
CA GLU A 198 3.41 2.06 -40.49
C GLU A 198 3.59 0.61 -40.98
N PHE A 199 3.87 0.44 -42.28
CA PHE A 199 4.04 -0.88 -42.90
C PHE A 199 5.07 -1.77 -42.18
N TRP A 200 6.17 -1.18 -41.71
CA TRP A 200 7.24 -1.89 -41.01
C TRP A 200 6.82 -2.40 -39.64
N ASP A 201 5.99 -1.64 -38.91
CA ASP A 201 5.42 -2.07 -37.64
C ASP A 201 4.47 -3.23 -37.87
N ARG A 202 3.55 -3.12 -38.84
CA ARG A 202 2.62 -4.19 -39.21
C ARG A 202 3.36 -5.48 -39.54
N LYS A 203 4.44 -5.41 -40.33
CA LYS A 203 5.25 -6.59 -40.68
C LYS A 203 5.94 -7.20 -39.46
N LYS A 204 6.61 -6.38 -38.65
CA LYS A 204 7.33 -6.84 -37.46
C LYS A 204 6.42 -7.55 -36.45
N TYR A 205 5.24 -7.00 -36.19
CA TYR A 205 4.28 -7.58 -35.25
C TYR A 205 3.53 -8.77 -35.83
N LYS A 206 3.27 -8.79 -37.14
CA LYS A 206 2.75 -9.97 -37.83
C LYS A 206 3.70 -11.15 -37.69
N ASP A 207 4.99 -10.95 -37.96
CA ASP A 207 6.00 -12.00 -37.82
C ASP A 207 6.11 -12.49 -36.36
N PHE A 208 6.06 -11.56 -35.40
CA PHE A 208 6.03 -11.88 -33.97
C PHE A 208 4.79 -12.73 -33.59
N TRP A 209 3.61 -12.31 -34.03
CA TRP A 209 2.36 -13.00 -33.73
C TRP A 209 2.31 -14.39 -34.36
N GLU A 210 2.65 -14.52 -35.64
CA GLU A 210 2.67 -15.82 -36.33
C GLU A 210 3.55 -16.85 -35.62
N THR A 211 4.65 -16.40 -34.99
CA THR A 211 5.56 -17.26 -34.22
C THR A 211 4.99 -17.71 -32.87
N LYS A 212 4.15 -16.88 -32.22
CA LYS A 212 3.66 -17.11 -30.83
C LYS A 212 2.17 -17.46 -30.74
N ARG A 213 1.49 -17.50 -31.88
CA ARG A 213 0.03 -17.68 -31.98
C ARG A 213 -0.47 -18.94 -31.30
N LEU A 214 0.17 -20.09 -31.55
CA LEU A 214 -0.29 -21.37 -30.98
C LEU A 214 -0.21 -21.38 -29.45
N ASP A 215 0.86 -20.79 -28.90
CA ASP A 215 1.04 -20.65 -27.45
C ASP A 215 -0.04 -19.73 -26.87
N ALA A 216 -0.26 -18.56 -27.48
CA ALA A 216 -1.29 -17.59 -27.05
C ALA A 216 -2.71 -18.18 -27.11
N GLU A 217 -3.06 -18.88 -28.19
CA GLU A 217 -4.36 -19.56 -28.32
C GLU A 217 -4.53 -20.66 -27.26
N SER A 218 -3.45 -21.41 -26.96
CA SER A 218 -3.45 -22.41 -25.89
C SER A 218 -3.67 -21.79 -24.51
N TYR A 219 -3.03 -20.66 -24.21
CA TYR A 219 -3.18 -19.95 -22.93
C TYR A 219 -4.56 -19.31 -22.77
N LEU A 220 -5.16 -18.77 -23.85
CA LEU A 220 -6.51 -18.22 -23.82
C LEU A 220 -7.57 -19.28 -23.47
N LYS A 221 -7.39 -20.51 -23.96
CA LYS A 221 -8.33 -21.61 -23.71
C LYS A 221 -8.12 -22.30 -22.36
N ASN A 222 -6.93 -22.16 -21.75
CA ASN A 222 -6.56 -22.94 -20.57
C ASN A 222 -5.85 -22.09 -19.52
N ASP A 223 -6.61 -21.72 -18.49
CA ASP A 223 -6.18 -20.88 -17.37
C ASP A 223 -5.02 -21.52 -16.58
N GLN A 224 -4.97 -22.86 -16.50
CA GLN A 224 -3.91 -23.58 -15.79
C GLN A 224 -2.57 -23.47 -16.53
N LYS A 225 -2.57 -23.68 -17.85
CA LYS A 225 -1.34 -23.54 -18.67
C LYS A 225 -0.79 -22.12 -18.62
N LEU A 226 -1.68 -21.13 -18.64
CA LEU A 226 -1.28 -19.73 -18.47
C LEU A 226 -0.65 -19.50 -17.10
N LEU A 227 -1.29 -19.99 -16.04
CA LEU A 227 -0.79 -19.83 -14.67
C LEU A 227 0.60 -20.47 -14.49
N GLU A 228 0.82 -21.67 -15.01
CA GLU A 228 2.13 -22.34 -14.98
C GLU A 228 3.21 -21.47 -15.64
N GLN A 229 2.92 -20.90 -16.81
CA GLN A 229 3.87 -20.02 -17.49
C GLN A 229 4.11 -18.69 -16.77
N LEU A 230 3.10 -18.12 -16.12
CA LEU A 230 3.25 -16.89 -15.35
C LEU A 230 4.04 -17.11 -14.06
N LYS A 231 3.88 -18.27 -13.42
CA LYS A 231 4.63 -18.67 -12.22
C LYS A 231 6.12 -18.82 -12.51
N ASP A 232 6.45 -19.55 -13.58
CA ASP A 232 7.85 -19.80 -13.96
C ASP A 232 8.61 -18.52 -14.33
N LYS A 233 7.88 -17.47 -14.74
CA LYS A 233 8.42 -16.16 -15.10
C LYS A 233 8.38 -15.12 -13.98
N GLU A 234 7.92 -15.51 -12.79
CA GLU A 234 7.84 -14.65 -11.61
C GLU A 234 7.09 -13.33 -11.87
N PHE A 235 5.87 -13.42 -12.42
CA PHE A 235 4.94 -12.29 -12.46
C PHE A 235 4.11 -12.19 -11.19
N SER A 236 3.63 -10.98 -10.88
CA SER A 236 2.58 -10.83 -9.87
C SER A 236 1.28 -11.41 -10.43
N LEU A 237 0.50 -12.05 -9.56
CA LEU A 237 -0.75 -12.70 -9.93
C LEU A 237 -1.93 -11.93 -9.31
N PRO A 238 -3.10 -11.92 -9.97
CA PRO A 238 -4.32 -11.39 -9.38
C PRO A 238 -5.06 -12.46 -8.55
N PHE A 239 -6.05 -12.01 -7.78
CA PHE A 239 -6.82 -12.86 -6.87
C PHE A 239 -7.61 -13.97 -7.57
N GLU A 240 -8.27 -13.72 -8.70
CA GLU A 240 -9.09 -14.75 -9.36
C GLU A 240 -8.24 -15.97 -9.76
N THR A 241 -7.02 -15.71 -10.20
CA THR A 241 -6.07 -16.73 -10.63
C THR A 241 -5.64 -17.63 -9.47
N LEU A 242 -5.37 -17.07 -8.29
CA LEU A 242 -4.99 -17.86 -7.11
C LEU A 242 -6.19 -18.58 -6.48
N PHE A 243 -7.36 -17.95 -6.46
CA PHE A 243 -8.55 -18.49 -5.81
C PHE A 243 -8.97 -19.83 -6.43
N ARG A 244 -8.74 -20.00 -7.75
CA ARG A 244 -8.94 -21.28 -8.42
C ARG A 244 -8.12 -22.42 -7.80
N GLU A 245 -6.82 -22.21 -7.54
CA GLU A 245 -5.98 -23.25 -6.94
C GLU A 245 -6.35 -23.51 -5.47
N GLU A 246 -6.77 -22.49 -4.72
CA GLU A 246 -7.30 -22.67 -3.37
C GLU A 246 -8.52 -23.60 -3.35
N LEU A 247 -9.47 -23.44 -4.29
CA LEU A 247 -10.66 -24.30 -4.36
C LEU A 247 -10.33 -25.76 -4.70
N ILE A 248 -9.30 -26.00 -5.52
CA ILE A 248 -8.80 -27.35 -5.82
C ILE A 248 -8.21 -27.98 -4.55
N GLU A 249 -7.41 -27.22 -3.81
CA GLU A 249 -6.82 -27.67 -2.54
C GLU A 249 -7.90 -28.01 -1.50
N ILE A 250 -8.93 -27.18 -1.38
CA ILE A 250 -10.07 -27.42 -0.47
C ILE A 250 -10.86 -28.65 -0.89
N SER A 251 -11.10 -28.84 -2.18
CA SER A 251 -11.76 -30.05 -2.70
C SER A 251 -10.99 -31.31 -2.32
N ALA A 252 -9.66 -31.28 -2.44
CA ALA A 252 -8.79 -32.38 -2.02
C ALA A 252 -8.86 -32.62 -0.50
N ALA A 253 -8.77 -31.55 0.30
CA ALA A 253 -8.84 -31.64 1.76
C ALA A 253 -10.19 -32.21 2.25
N ARG A 254 -11.31 -31.75 1.67
CA ARG A 254 -12.67 -32.30 1.94
C ARG A 254 -12.75 -33.80 1.68
N LYS A 255 -12.20 -34.27 0.55
CA LYS A 255 -12.17 -35.71 0.22
C LYS A 255 -11.38 -36.50 1.26
N SER A 256 -10.23 -35.99 1.69
CA SER A 256 -9.41 -36.62 2.74
C SER A 256 -10.15 -36.67 4.09
N ARG A 257 -10.73 -35.55 4.55
CA ARG A 257 -11.53 -35.50 5.78
C ARG A 257 -12.72 -36.46 5.75
N ASN A 258 -13.47 -36.48 4.65
CA ASN A 258 -14.63 -37.37 4.51
C ASN A 258 -14.24 -38.86 4.52
N ARG A 259 -13.05 -39.21 4.05
CA ARG A 259 -12.53 -40.58 4.13
C ARG A 259 -12.17 -40.95 5.57
N GLU A 260 -11.49 -40.05 6.28
CA GLU A 260 -11.13 -40.21 7.70
C GLU A 260 -12.38 -40.44 8.57
N PHE A 261 -13.43 -39.63 8.36
CA PHE A 261 -14.70 -39.75 9.09
C PHE A 261 -15.50 -41.02 8.74
N ARG A 262 -15.48 -41.47 7.48
CA ARG A 262 -16.16 -42.72 7.08
C ARG A 262 -15.48 -43.98 7.62
N ILE A 263 -14.19 -43.94 7.88
CA ILE A 263 -13.44 -45.06 8.46
C ILE A 263 -13.76 -45.16 9.95
N THR A 264 -13.70 -44.03 10.67
CA THR A 264 -14.07 -43.97 12.10
C THR A 264 -15.53 -44.38 12.34
N SER A 265 -16.46 -44.06 11.43
CA SER A 265 -17.87 -44.50 11.54
C SER A 265 -18.11 -45.97 11.18
N LYS A 266 -17.17 -46.65 10.49
CA LYS A 266 -17.28 -48.08 10.12
C LYS A 266 -16.49 -48.98 11.04
N GLU A 267 -15.45 -48.48 11.72
CA GLU A 267 -14.70 -49.28 12.69
C GLU A 267 -15.54 -49.69 13.91
N GLU A 268 -16.68 -49.05 14.18
CA GLU A 268 -17.69 -49.56 15.11
C GLU A 268 -18.42 -50.83 14.59
N ASP A 269 -18.46 -51.07 13.28
CA ASP A 269 -19.09 -52.25 12.66
C ASP A 269 -18.09 -53.32 12.18
N THR A 270 -16.79 -53.00 12.05
CA THR A 270 -15.81 -53.88 11.37
C THR A 270 -14.80 -54.59 12.29
N GLN A 271 -15.08 -54.73 13.59
CA GLN A 271 -14.32 -55.67 14.44
C GLN A 271 -14.52 -57.16 14.08
N LYS A 272 -15.28 -57.47 13.01
CA LYS A 272 -15.28 -58.78 12.37
C LYS A 272 -15.09 -58.59 10.87
N ILE A 273 -13.86 -58.81 10.37
CA ILE A 273 -13.54 -59.60 9.16
C ILE A 273 -12.13 -59.26 8.63
N SER A 274 -11.28 -60.31 8.65
CA SER A 274 -10.09 -60.61 7.85
C SER A 274 -8.72 -60.00 8.22
N PRO A 275 -7.84 -60.78 8.87
CA PRO A 275 -6.39 -60.59 8.88
C PRO A 275 -5.74 -61.61 7.93
N LEU A 276 -5.30 -61.22 6.72
CA LEU A 276 -4.33 -61.98 5.89
C LEU A 276 -4.01 -61.21 4.59
N LEU A 277 -3.18 -60.17 4.67
CA LEU A 277 -2.55 -59.52 3.51
C LEU A 277 -1.09 -59.25 3.88
N SER A 278 -0.14 -59.68 3.03
CA SER A 278 1.30 -59.49 3.24
C SER A 278 1.69 -58.00 3.21
N SER A 279 2.81 -57.64 3.84
CA SER A 279 3.31 -56.25 3.89
C SER A 279 3.58 -55.68 2.49
N GLU A 280 4.05 -56.50 1.55
CA GLU A 280 4.34 -56.10 0.17
C GLU A 280 3.06 -55.80 -0.64
N GLU A 281 2.00 -56.61 -0.50
CA GLU A 281 0.73 -56.39 -1.19
C GLU A 281 0.01 -55.12 -0.71
N LYS A 282 0.14 -54.81 0.60
CA LYS A 282 -0.35 -53.55 1.16
C LYS A 282 0.39 -52.34 0.59
N GLU A 283 1.71 -52.44 0.39
CA GLU A 283 2.51 -51.36 -0.17
C GLU A 283 2.23 -51.16 -1.67
N LYS A 284 2.10 -52.24 -2.45
CA LYS A 284 1.75 -52.17 -3.87
C LYS A 284 0.37 -51.55 -4.09
N ARG A 285 -0.64 -51.96 -3.32
CA ARG A 285 -1.98 -51.34 -3.36
C ARG A 285 -1.96 -49.87 -2.93
N ARG A 286 -1.10 -49.48 -1.99
CA ARG A 286 -0.91 -48.06 -1.61
C ARG A 286 -0.32 -47.24 -2.76
N LYS A 287 0.70 -47.74 -3.45
CA LYS A 287 1.31 -47.07 -4.62
C LYS A 287 0.30 -46.92 -5.77
N GLU A 288 -0.38 -47.99 -6.16
CA GLU A 288 -1.41 -47.95 -7.22
C GLU A 288 -2.57 -46.99 -6.90
N LYS A 289 -2.97 -46.91 -5.63
CA LYS A 289 -4.02 -46.00 -5.18
C LYS A 289 -3.54 -44.54 -5.21
N LYS A 290 -2.29 -44.29 -4.82
CA LYS A 290 -1.67 -42.96 -4.87
C LYS A 290 -1.55 -42.47 -6.31
N GLU A 291 -1.09 -43.31 -7.24
CA GLU A 291 -1.02 -42.98 -8.68
C GLU A 291 -2.40 -42.66 -9.28
N LYS A 292 -3.44 -43.43 -8.92
CA LYS A 292 -4.82 -43.13 -9.35
C LYS A 292 -5.34 -41.80 -8.79
N GLU A 293 -4.96 -41.45 -7.58
CA GLU A 293 -5.35 -40.18 -6.95
C GLU A 293 -4.60 -38.99 -7.56
N GLU A 294 -3.30 -39.13 -7.81
CA GLU A 294 -2.49 -38.14 -8.52
C GLU A 294 -3.04 -37.89 -9.93
N LYS A 295 -3.43 -38.95 -10.66
CA LYS A 295 -4.06 -38.83 -11.98
C LYS A 295 -5.39 -38.08 -11.92
N LYS A 296 -6.28 -38.40 -10.97
CA LYS A 296 -7.55 -37.68 -10.78
C LYS A 296 -7.35 -36.23 -10.36
N LEU A 297 -6.36 -35.94 -9.52
CA LEU A 297 -6.03 -34.58 -9.12
C LEU A 297 -5.52 -33.78 -10.33
N LYS A 298 -4.73 -34.41 -11.19
CA LYS A 298 -4.29 -33.81 -12.46
C LYS A 298 -5.46 -33.52 -13.38
N GLU A 299 -6.40 -34.46 -13.54
CA GLU A 299 -7.63 -34.26 -14.32
C GLU A 299 -8.51 -33.13 -13.72
N GLU A 300 -8.59 -32.98 -12.40
CA GLU A 300 -9.29 -31.85 -11.76
C GLU A 300 -8.58 -30.52 -11.97
N LYS A 301 -7.24 -30.50 -11.95
CA LYS A 301 -6.43 -29.31 -12.25
C LYS A 301 -6.53 -28.86 -13.71
N GLU A 302 -6.86 -29.76 -14.63
CA GLU A 302 -7.02 -29.44 -16.06
C GLU A 302 -8.42 -28.88 -16.41
N LYS A 303 -9.42 -29.00 -15.52
CA LYS A 303 -10.76 -28.44 -15.74
C LYS A 303 -10.78 -26.92 -15.61
N VAL A 304 -11.39 -26.26 -16.60
CA VAL A 304 -11.70 -24.82 -16.59
C VAL A 304 -13.05 -24.62 -15.91
N PHE A 305 -13.13 -23.68 -14.97
CA PHE A 305 -14.36 -23.31 -14.27
C PHE A 305 -14.25 -21.89 -13.72
N ASP A 306 -15.38 -21.22 -13.53
CA ASP A 306 -15.43 -19.93 -12.84
C ASP A 306 -15.19 -20.14 -11.33
N PRO A 307 -14.13 -19.54 -10.73
CA PRO A 307 -13.86 -19.68 -9.30
C PRO A 307 -15.02 -19.20 -8.41
N LEU A 308 -15.70 -18.12 -8.78
CA LEU A 308 -16.82 -17.58 -7.97
C LEU A 308 -18.05 -18.48 -8.06
N ALA A 309 -18.36 -19.03 -9.24
CA ALA A 309 -19.46 -19.98 -9.39
C ALA A 309 -19.14 -21.30 -8.66
N LYS A 310 -17.89 -21.78 -8.76
CA LYS A 310 -17.45 -22.99 -8.07
C LYS A 310 -17.51 -22.86 -6.55
N ALA A 311 -17.12 -21.69 -6.02
CA ALA A 311 -17.24 -21.37 -4.60
C ALA A 311 -18.69 -21.47 -4.10
N LYS A 312 -19.64 -20.94 -4.90
CA LYS A 312 -21.08 -21.07 -4.64
C LYS A 312 -21.52 -22.53 -4.63
N ASP A 313 -21.16 -23.31 -5.64
CA ASP A 313 -21.53 -24.74 -5.72
C ASP A 313 -20.94 -25.56 -4.56
N MET A 314 -19.75 -25.18 -4.11
CA MET A 314 -19.08 -25.83 -2.99
C MET A 314 -19.70 -25.47 -1.63
N LYS A 315 -20.53 -24.44 -1.53
CA LYS A 315 -21.12 -23.96 -0.27
C LYS A 315 -20.04 -23.81 0.82
N LEU A 316 -19.02 -23.00 0.53
CA LEU A 316 -17.83 -22.88 1.38
C LEU A 316 -18.20 -22.44 2.81
N ILE A 317 -17.55 -23.06 3.80
CA ILE A 317 -17.76 -22.78 5.21
C ILE A 317 -16.47 -22.22 5.81
N GLY A 318 -16.53 -21.02 6.38
CA GLY A 318 -15.38 -20.34 7.00
C GLY A 318 -15.60 -20.11 8.48
N ILE A 319 -14.53 -20.21 9.27
CA ILE A 319 -14.47 -19.68 10.63
C ILE A 319 -13.50 -18.49 10.66
N ALA A 320 -13.92 -17.40 11.29
CA ALA A 320 -13.11 -16.21 11.52
C ALA A 320 -12.83 -16.08 13.02
N LEU A 321 -11.56 -15.89 13.38
CA LEU A 321 -11.13 -15.69 14.76
C LEU A 321 -10.54 -14.29 14.88
N SER A 322 -11.21 -13.43 15.67
CA SER A 322 -10.89 -12.01 15.75
C SER A 322 -9.53 -11.72 16.41
N GLY A 323 -9.04 -10.50 16.25
CA GLY A 323 -7.91 -9.99 17.03
C GLY A 323 -8.26 -9.66 18.49
N GLY A 324 -7.26 -9.22 19.25
CA GLY A 324 -7.38 -8.94 20.70
C GLY A 324 -6.34 -9.61 21.59
N GLY A 325 -5.21 -10.05 21.03
CA GLY A 325 -4.10 -10.67 21.77
C GLY A 325 -4.46 -11.97 22.48
N ILE A 326 -3.83 -12.25 23.63
CA ILE A 326 -4.05 -13.48 24.40
C ILE A 326 -5.51 -13.68 24.83
N ARG A 327 -6.25 -12.58 25.09
CA ARG A 327 -7.69 -12.60 25.38
C ARG A 327 -8.47 -13.30 24.29
N SER A 328 -8.30 -12.83 23.05
CA SER A 328 -9.00 -13.41 21.91
C SER A 328 -8.56 -14.85 21.64
N ALA A 329 -7.25 -15.14 21.76
CA ALA A 329 -6.74 -16.50 21.61
C ALA A 329 -7.42 -17.48 22.58
N THR A 330 -7.61 -17.06 23.83
CA THR A 330 -8.16 -17.89 24.91
C THR A 330 -9.67 -18.07 24.80
N PHE A 331 -10.41 -17.01 24.48
CA PHE A 331 -11.85 -17.10 24.21
C PHE A 331 -12.14 -18.00 23.00
N ASN A 332 -11.41 -17.81 21.91
CA ASN A 332 -11.58 -18.61 20.69
C ASN A 332 -11.14 -20.08 20.87
N LEU A 333 -10.20 -20.38 21.77
CA LEU A 333 -9.92 -21.76 22.19
C LEU A 333 -11.18 -22.43 22.77
N GLY A 334 -11.94 -21.72 23.61
CA GLY A 334 -13.23 -22.19 24.14
C GLY A 334 -14.25 -22.51 23.04
N ILE A 335 -14.40 -21.60 22.08
CA ILE A 335 -15.28 -21.80 20.91
C ILE A 335 -14.84 -23.05 20.13
N ILE A 336 -13.54 -23.19 19.82
CA ILE A 336 -13.00 -24.34 19.10
C ILE A 336 -13.27 -25.65 19.86
N GLN A 337 -13.11 -25.67 21.19
CA GLN A 337 -13.42 -26.84 22.02
C GLN A 337 -14.91 -27.19 21.98
N LYS A 338 -15.81 -26.19 21.96
CA LYS A 338 -17.24 -26.45 21.86
C LYS A 338 -17.64 -26.96 20.48
N LEU A 339 -17.08 -26.40 19.40
CA LEU A 339 -17.23 -26.92 18.04
C LEU A 339 -16.70 -28.36 17.91
N ALA A 340 -15.62 -28.70 18.65
CA ALA A 340 -15.09 -30.05 18.72
C ALA A 340 -16.05 -31.02 19.41
N SER A 341 -16.67 -30.60 20.52
CA SER A 341 -17.67 -31.43 21.22
C SER A 341 -18.96 -31.63 20.43
N LEU A 342 -19.31 -30.68 19.55
CA LEU A 342 -20.40 -30.82 18.58
C LEU A 342 -20.00 -31.60 17.32
N ASN A 343 -18.72 -32.03 17.23
CA ASN A 343 -18.17 -32.78 16.10
C ASN A 343 -18.31 -32.06 14.73
N VAL A 344 -18.28 -30.72 14.72
CA VAL A 344 -18.45 -29.92 13.49
C VAL A 344 -17.14 -29.35 12.92
N LEU A 345 -16.02 -29.43 13.64
CA LEU A 345 -14.73 -28.85 13.21
C LEU A 345 -14.26 -29.31 11.82
N HIS A 346 -14.56 -30.56 11.43
CA HIS A 346 -14.16 -31.13 10.14
C HIS A 346 -14.92 -30.55 8.94
N ARG A 347 -16.01 -29.80 9.17
CA ARG A 347 -16.84 -29.19 8.12
C ARG A 347 -16.27 -27.88 7.60
N PHE A 348 -15.43 -27.20 8.38
CA PHE A 348 -14.84 -25.91 8.00
C PHE A 348 -13.81 -26.08 6.88
N ASP A 349 -13.90 -25.23 5.87
CA ASP A 349 -12.99 -25.18 4.73
C ASP A 349 -11.91 -24.14 4.89
N TYR A 350 -12.24 -23.01 5.53
CA TYR A 350 -11.33 -21.91 5.80
C TYR A 350 -11.27 -21.61 7.28
N ILE A 351 -10.08 -21.24 7.74
CA ILE A 351 -9.85 -20.59 9.03
C ILE A 351 -9.16 -19.24 8.77
N SER A 352 -9.90 -18.16 8.95
CA SER A 352 -9.44 -16.78 8.77
C SER A 352 -9.11 -16.19 10.13
N THR A 353 -7.93 -15.59 10.25
CA THR A 353 -7.39 -15.24 11.56
C THR A 353 -6.71 -13.89 11.54
N VAL A 354 -6.82 -13.20 12.67
CA VAL A 354 -6.22 -11.88 12.90
C VAL A 354 -5.62 -11.86 14.30
N SER A 355 -4.38 -11.38 14.43
CA SER A 355 -3.74 -11.10 15.73
C SER A 355 -3.87 -12.26 16.73
N GLY A 356 -4.54 -12.06 17.87
CA GLY A 356 -4.85 -13.10 18.87
C GLY A 356 -5.55 -14.36 18.31
N GLY A 357 -6.50 -14.18 17.39
CA GLY A 357 -7.10 -15.28 16.63
C GLY A 357 -6.09 -16.02 15.75
N GLY A 358 -5.06 -15.30 15.27
CA GLY A 358 -3.89 -15.87 14.60
C GLY A 358 -3.06 -16.77 15.50
N TYR A 359 -2.95 -16.48 16.80
CA TYR A 359 -2.22 -17.32 17.75
C TYR A 359 -2.86 -18.69 17.89
N ILE A 360 -4.17 -18.70 18.17
CA ILE A 360 -4.90 -19.94 18.41
C ILE A 360 -5.22 -20.68 17.12
N GLY A 361 -5.49 -19.98 16.02
CA GLY A 361 -5.69 -20.60 14.71
C GLY A 361 -4.41 -21.26 14.19
N SER A 362 -3.25 -20.61 14.34
CA SER A 362 -1.96 -21.22 13.99
C SER A 362 -1.64 -22.42 14.88
N TRP A 363 -1.95 -22.36 16.18
CA TRP A 363 -1.85 -23.52 17.08
C TRP A 363 -2.73 -24.69 16.62
N LEU A 364 -3.99 -24.45 16.27
CA LEU A 364 -4.89 -25.50 15.78
C LEU A 364 -4.35 -26.13 14.49
N ASN A 365 -3.96 -25.30 13.53
CA ASN A 365 -3.44 -25.76 12.25
C ASN A 365 -2.12 -26.52 12.40
N SER A 366 -1.21 -26.06 13.26
CA SER A 366 0.04 -26.77 13.55
C SER A 366 -0.21 -28.11 14.23
N TRP A 367 -1.21 -28.19 15.13
CA TRP A 367 -1.57 -29.44 15.78
C TRP A 367 -2.17 -30.45 14.80
N ILE A 368 -3.08 -30.01 13.93
CA ILE A 368 -3.65 -30.83 12.86
C ILE A 368 -2.56 -31.31 11.90
N HIS A 369 -1.65 -30.43 11.47
CA HIS A 369 -0.54 -30.78 10.58
C HIS A 369 0.38 -31.85 11.20
N ARG A 370 0.76 -31.69 12.46
CA ARG A 370 1.63 -32.65 13.16
C ARG A 370 0.93 -33.98 13.44
N ALA A 371 -0.39 -33.96 13.67
CA ALA A 371 -1.17 -35.17 13.92
C ALA A 371 -1.62 -35.91 12.65
N GLY A 372 -1.73 -35.21 11.51
CA GLY A 372 -2.19 -35.74 10.22
C GLY A 372 -3.67 -36.13 10.18
N SER A 373 -4.47 -35.70 11.17
CA SER A 373 -5.85 -36.15 11.36
C SER A 373 -6.67 -35.07 12.08
N VAL A 374 -7.76 -34.62 11.46
CA VAL A 374 -8.65 -33.59 12.06
C VAL A 374 -9.57 -34.23 13.10
N SER A 375 -10.04 -35.46 12.85
CA SER A 375 -10.93 -36.19 13.76
C SER A 375 -10.26 -36.44 15.10
N LYS A 376 -9.01 -36.92 15.08
CA LYS A 376 -8.21 -37.15 16.30
C LYS A 376 -8.02 -35.89 17.12
N ILE A 377 -7.80 -34.75 16.47
CA ILE A 377 -7.68 -33.46 17.18
C ILE A 377 -9.03 -33.01 17.73
N SER A 378 -10.12 -33.21 17.00
CA SER A 378 -11.49 -32.94 17.49
C SER A 378 -11.80 -33.75 18.76
N ASP A 379 -11.43 -35.03 18.81
CA ASP A 379 -11.64 -35.88 19.99
C ASP A 379 -10.79 -35.42 21.20
N ARG A 380 -9.56 -34.98 20.95
CA ARG A 380 -8.65 -34.44 21.98
C ARG A 380 -9.07 -33.08 22.51
N LEU A 381 -9.72 -32.26 21.68
CA LEU A 381 -10.27 -30.97 22.07
C LEU A 381 -11.57 -31.10 22.86
N CYS A 382 -12.32 -32.18 22.64
CA CYS A 382 -13.61 -32.44 23.28
C CYS A 382 -13.41 -32.86 24.75
N PRO A 383 -13.83 -32.04 25.74
CA PRO A 383 -13.67 -32.39 27.15
C PRO A 383 -14.44 -33.66 27.56
N GLY A 384 -15.53 -33.99 26.86
CA GLY A 384 -16.32 -35.20 27.12
C GLY A 384 -15.65 -36.50 26.65
N LYS A 385 -14.74 -36.42 25.66
CA LYS A 385 -13.97 -37.57 25.16
C LYS A 385 -12.60 -37.68 25.81
N SER A 386 -11.92 -36.54 25.98
CA SER A 386 -10.57 -36.45 26.56
C SER A 386 -10.61 -35.64 27.85
N GLY A 387 -11.21 -36.23 28.89
CA GLY A 387 -11.49 -35.54 30.15
C GLY A 387 -10.35 -35.48 31.16
N ASP A 388 -9.30 -36.30 31.00
CA ASP A 388 -8.14 -36.30 31.91
C ASP A 388 -7.19 -35.13 31.59
N PRO A 389 -7.08 -34.11 32.47
CA PRO A 389 -6.21 -32.94 32.24
C PRO A 389 -4.70 -33.27 32.30
N LEU A 390 -4.33 -34.43 32.84
CA LEU A 390 -2.94 -34.85 32.95
C LEU A 390 -2.47 -35.70 31.76
N ALA A 391 -3.40 -36.24 30.98
CA ALA A 391 -3.10 -37.06 29.82
C ALA A 391 -2.24 -36.31 28.79
N ASP A 392 -1.31 -37.03 28.17
CA ASP A 392 -0.40 -36.46 27.17
C ASP A 392 -1.14 -35.97 25.91
N GLU A 393 -2.34 -36.47 25.65
CA GLU A 393 -3.14 -36.08 24.49
C GLU A 393 -3.80 -34.70 24.60
N VAL A 394 -4.08 -34.21 25.81
CA VAL A 394 -4.57 -32.84 26.07
C VAL A 394 -3.45 -31.87 26.49
N ARG A 395 -2.20 -32.37 26.57
CA ARG A 395 -1.02 -31.57 26.91
C ARG A 395 -0.90 -30.25 26.12
N PRO A 396 -1.24 -30.17 24.81
CA PRO A 396 -1.16 -28.91 24.09
C PRO A 396 -2.07 -27.80 24.67
N VAL A 397 -3.23 -28.15 25.24
CA VAL A 397 -4.11 -27.19 25.94
C VAL A 397 -3.51 -26.80 27.29
N ARG A 398 -3.00 -27.78 28.05
CA ARG A 398 -2.31 -27.51 29.33
C ARG A 398 -1.08 -26.62 29.14
N TRP A 399 -0.35 -26.80 28.04
CA TRP A 399 0.80 -25.98 27.68
C TRP A 399 0.39 -24.53 27.44
N LEU A 400 -0.69 -24.28 26.70
CA LEU A 400 -1.20 -22.91 26.53
C LEU A 400 -1.53 -22.25 27.87
N ARG A 401 -2.11 -22.99 28.81
CA ARG A 401 -2.35 -22.50 30.18
C ARG A 401 -1.05 -22.15 30.91
N MET A 402 -0.03 -23.01 30.84
CA MET A 402 1.28 -22.75 31.45
C MET A 402 2.01 -21.55 30.84
N PHE A 403 1.71 -21.22 29.58
CA PHE A 403 2.27 -20.09 28.85
C PHE A 403 1.20 -18.99 28.62
N SER A 404 0.20 -18.88 29.49
CA SER A 404 -0.82 -17.81 29.43
C SER A 404 -0.16 -16.43 29.47
N ASN A 405 0.92 -16.32 30.25
CA ASN A 405 1.89 -15.23 30.17
C ASN A 405 3.07 -15.62 29.26
N TYR A 406 2.85 -15.55 27.94
CA TYR A 406 3.83 -16.05 26.95
C TYR A 406 5.09 -15.18 26.85
N LEU A 407 4.99 -13.88 27.16
CA LEU A 407 6.11 -12.94 27.13
C LEU A 407 7.11 -13.21 28.26
N SER A 408 6.62 -13.49 29.47
CA SER A 408 7.45 -13.81 30.63
C SER A 408 6.78 -14.87 31.52
N PRO A 409 6.88 -16.16 31.17
CA PRO A 409 6.21 -17.24 31.90
C PRO A 409 6.61 -17.32 33.37
N ASN A 410 7.88 -17.01 33.67
CA ASN A 410 8.34 -16.85 35.05
C ASN A 410 8.11 -15.40 35.48
N VAL A 411 7.05 -15.18 36.25
CA VAL A 411 6.71 -13.88 36.82
C VAL A 411 7.69 -13.49 37.93
N GLY A 412 8.24 -12.27 37.83
CA GLY A 412 9.13 -11.69 38.84
C GLY A 412 10.17 -10.73 38.24
N ILE A 413 10.43 -9.60 38.90
CA ILE A 413 11.38 -8.58 38.41
C ILE A 413 12.83 -9.11 38.33
N MET A 414 13.16 -10.13 39.12
CA MET A 414 14.45 -10.81 39.12
C MET A 414 14.45 -12.09 38.27
N SER A 415 13.38 -12.37 37.51
CA SER A 415 13.36 -13.53 36.64
C SER A 415 14.30 -13.33 35.44
N PRO A 416 14.99 -14.39 34.97
CA PRO A 416 15.80 -14.31 33.76
C PRO A 416 15.00 -13.87 32.52
N ASP A 417 13.71 -14.22 32.46
CA ASP A 417 12.81 -13.83 31.37
C ASP A 417 12.54 -12.32 31.36
N ALA A 418 12.26 -11.70 32.51
CA ALA A 418 12.04 -10.26 32.61
C ALA A 418 13.29 -9.46 32.24
N TRP A 419 14.46 -9.83 32.80
CA TRP A 419 15.74 -9.18 32.48
C TRP A 419 16.16 -9.37 31.03
N SER A 420 16.00 -10.57 30.47
CA SER A 420 16.32 -10.80 29.05
C SER A 420 15.44 -9.97 28.12
N SER A 421 14.15 -9.79 28.45
CA SER A 421 13.22 -8.93 27.71
C SER A 421 13.66 -7.46 27.76
N GLY A 422 13.90 -6.93 28.97
CA GLY A 422 14.34 -5.56 29.17
C GLY A 422 15.70 -5.26 28.51
N MET A 423 16.67 -6.16 28.64
CA MET A 423 18.00 -6.00 28.04
C MET A 423 17.97 -6.15 26.52
N THR A 424 17.13 -7.02 25.97
CA THR A 424 16.95 -7.14 24.50
C THR A 424 16.36 -5.86 23.93
N TRP A 425 15.33 -5.31 24.57
CA TRP A 425 14.75 -4.03 24.19
C TRP A 425 15.78 -2.90 24.29
N LEU A 426 16.49 -2.78 25.42
CA LEU A 426 17.49 -1.74 25.64
C LEU A 426 18.61 -1.81 24.59
N ARG A 427 19.19 -3.00 24.37
CA ARG A 427 20.22 -3.25 23.36
C ARG A 427 19.74 -2.79 21.98
N ASN A 428 18.57 -3.25 21.53
CA ASN A 428 18.08 -2.94 20.20
C ASN A 428 17.74 -1.44 20.04
N THR A 429 17.19 -0.82 21.09
CA THR A 429 16.90 0.62 21.12
C THR A 429 18.16 1.45 21.01
N LEU A 430 19.20 1.12 21.78
CA LEU A 430 20.50 1.81 21.72
C LEU A 430 21.14 1.69 20.34
N ILE A 431 21.07 0.51 19.71
CA ILE A 431 21.60 0.30 18.35
C ILE A 431 20.90 1.22 17.34
N ASN A 432 19.57 1.30 17.34
CA ASN A 432 18.84 2.19 16.43
C ASN A 432 19.12 3.68 16.73
N GLN A 433 19.20 4.06 18.00
CA GLN A 433 19.51 5.43 18.41
C GLN A 433 20.92 5.85 18.00
N ILE A 434 21.92 4.95 18.08
CA ILE A 434 23.27 5.22 17.60
C ILE A 434 23.28 5.52 16.10
N VAL A 435 22.54 4.75 15.30
CA VAL A 435 22.44 4.99 13.84
C VAL A 435 21.79 6.34 13.53
N LEU A 436 20.70 6.68 14.23
CA LEU A 436 20.04 7.98 14.07
C LEU A 436 20.94 9.14 14.53
N LEU A 437 21.65 8.97 15.64
CA LEU A 437 22.61 9.95 16.16
C LEU A 437 23.77 10.16 15.19
N LEU A 438 24.37 9.10 14.66
CA LEU A 438 25.45 9.19 13.67
C LEU A 438 24.98 9.86 12.37
N THR A 439 23.75 9.60 11.95
CA THR A 439 23.14 10.30 10.82
C THR A 439 23.02 11.79 11.11
N LEU A 440 22.55 12.17 12.31
CA LEU A 440 22.49 13.56 12.75
C LEU A 440 23.88 14.20 12.79
N LEU A 441 24.87 13.55 13.40
CA LEU A 441 26.25 14.05 13.50
C LEU A 441 26.86 14.26 12.11
N THR A 442 26.61 13.34 11.17
CA THR A 442 27.05 13.49 9.76
C THR A 442 26.44 14.74 9.13
N VAL A 443 25.16 15.00 9.35
CA VAL A 443 24.47 16.19 8.83
C VAL A 443 24.99 17.48 9.50
N LEU A 444 25.15 17.50 10.82
CA LEU A 444 25.69 18.66 11.55
C LEU A 444 27.12 18.97 11.11
N SER A 445 27.95 17.94 10.96
CA SER A 445 29.33 18.06 10.46
C SER A 445 29.37 18.56 9.01
N PHE A 446 28.44 18.11 8.17
CA PHE A 446 28.31 18.61 6.80
C PHE A 446 27.96 20.10 6.75
N ILE A 447 27.04 20.58 7.60
CA ILE A 447 26.75 22.02 7.71
C ILE A 447 27.97 22.81 8.19
N SER A 448 28.74 22.27 9.14
CA SER A 448 30.00 22.91 9.56
C SER A 448 31.01 23.03 8.40
N ASN A 449 31.08 22.03 7.50
CA ASN A 449 31.91 22.15 6.29
C ASN A 449 31.40 23.22 5.34
N ILE A 450 30.08 23.35 5.18
CA ILE A 450 29.50 24.44 4.37
C ILE A 450 29.92 25.78 4.95
N TYR A 451 29.87 25.96 6.27
CA TYR A 451 30.34 27.19 6.91
C TYR A 451 31.84 27.43 6.68
N SER A 452 32.71 26.43 6.85
CA SER A 452 34.14 26.57 6.58
C SER A 452 34.43 26.94 5.11
N ALA A 453 33.74 26.30 4.17
CA ALA A 453 33.84 26.62 2.75
C ALA A 453 33.31 28.03 2.46
N TRP A 454 32.21 28.42 3.11
CA TRP A 454 31.62 29.74 3.00
C TRP A 454 32.57 30.85 3.48
N VAL A 455 33.26 30.66 4.62
CA VAL A 455 34.28 31.62 5.11
C VAL A 455 35.41 31.79 4.08
N PHE A 456 35.91 30.68 3.52
CA PHE A 456 36.96 30.73 2.48
C PHE A 456 36.51 31.49 1.21
N ILE A 457 35.27 31.25 0.77
CA ILE A 457 34.69 31.91 -0.41
C ILE A 457 34.43 33.40 -0.12
N LYS A 458 33.90 33.73 1.06
CA LYS A 458 33.59 35.09 1.52
C LYS A 458 34.79 36.02 1.33
N ASP A 459 35.97 35.58 1.76
CA ASP A 459 37.21 36.37 1.67
C ASP A 459 37.71 36.56 0.22
N SER A 460 37.24 35.74 -0.72
CA SER A 460 37.57 35.85 -2.15
C SER A 460 36.55 36.68 -2.95
N MET A 461 35.33 36.89 -2.42
CA MET A 461 34.23 37.53 -3.14
C MET A 461 34.30 39.06 -3.21
N TYR A 462 35.01 39.72 -2.30
CA TYR A 462 35.05 41.20 -2.27
C TYR A 462 35.75 41.84 -3.49
N LYS A 463 36.56 41.07 -4.24
CA LYS A 463 37.36 41.55 -5.39
C LYS A 463 36.62 41.55 -6.73
N GLN A 464 35.31 41.26 -6.75
CA GLN A 464 34.58 41.06 -8.00
C GLN A 464 34.13 42.38 -8.65
N SER A 465 34.30 42.48 -9.97
CA SER A 465 33.83 43.64 -10.74
C SER A 465 32.29 43.61 -10.90
N PRO A 466 31.64 44.77 -11.11
CA PRO A 466 30.20 44.83 -11.41
C PRO A 466 29.78 43.97 -12.60
N PHE A 467 30.68 43.82 -13.59
CA PHE A 467 30.46 42.97 -14.75
C PHE A 467 30.44 41.47 -14.37
N ASN A 468 31.35 41.01 -13.52
CA ASN A 468 31.35 39.62 -13.06
C ASN A 468 30.07 39.29 -12.28
N ILE A 469 29.61 40.23 -11.44
CA ILE A 469 28.38 40.05 -10.67
C ILE A 469 27.15 40.05 -11.58
N PHE A 470 27.12 40.90 -12.60
CA PHE A 470 26.12 40.82 -13.66
C PHE A 470 26.11 39.42 -14.30
N CYS A 471 27.27 38.90 -14.73
CA CYS A 471 27.37 37.55 -15.30
C CYS A 471 26.88 36.46 -14.34
N TYR A 472 27.23 36.52 -13.05
CA TYR A 472 26.76 35.56 -12.06
C TYR A 472 25.24 35.65 -11.85
N SER A 473 24.69 36.86 -11.68
CA SER A 473 23.25 37.07 -11.56
C SER A 473 22.50 36.59 -12.81
N PHE A 474 23.07 36.82 -13.98
CA PHE A 474 22.52 36.38 -15.26
C PHE A 474 22.43 34.87 -15.32
N VAL A 475 23.51 34.15 -14.99
CA VAL A 475 23.52 32.68 -14.96
C VAL A 475 22.53 32.13 -13.94
N MET A 476 22.50 32.66 -12.71
CA MET A 476 21.60 32.21 -11.63
C MET A 476 20.12 32.35 -12.02
N PHE A 477 19.71 33.55 -12.45
CA PHE A 477 18.32 33.81 -12.79
C PHE A 477 17.89 33.13 -14.09
N ILE A 478 18.75 33.03 -15.10
CA ILE A 478 18.39 32.39 -16.37
C ILE A 478 18.23 30.87 -16.23
N ILE A 479 19.11 30.21 -15.47
CA ILE A 479 18.98 28.77 -15.21
C ILE A 479 17.70 28.50 -14.39
N GLY A 480 17.49 29.24 -13.30
CA GLY A 480 16.28 29.10 -12.47
C GLY A 480 15.00 29.43 -13.24
N GLY A 481 15.02 30.51 -14.03
CA GLY A 481 13.93 30.91 -14.90
C GLY A 481 13.65 29.89 -16.00
N PHE A 482 14.67 29.27 -16.58
CA PHE A 482 14.49 28.19 -17.55
C PHE A 482 13.84 26.96 -16.92
N MET A 483 14.30 26.54 -15.74
CA MET A 483 13.73 25.40 -15.01
C MET A 483 12.27 25.65 -14.65
N ALA A 484 11.95 26.82 -14.10
CA ALA A 484 10.58 27.23 -13.82
C ALA A 484 9.73 27.31 -15.10
N ALA A 485 10.27 27.84 -16.20
CA ALA A 485 9.58 27.90 -17.49
C ALA A 485 9.29 26.50 -18.07
N THR A 486 10.23 25.56 -17.92
CA THR A 486 10.02 24.16 -18.34
C THR A 486 8.98 23.47 -17.49
N ALA A 487 8.99 23.71 -16.17
CA ALA A 487 7.97 23.19 -15.27
C ALA A 487 6.58 23.74 -15.61
N MET A 488 6.47 25.04 -15.90
CA MET A 488 5.21 25.68 -16.30
C MET A 488 4.62 25.13 -17.60
N ARG A 489 5.45 24.51 -18.44
CA ARG A 489 5.02 23.90 -19.70
C ARG A 489 4.46 22.50 -19.50
N SER A 490 4.52 21.95 -18.28
CA SER A 490 4.05 20.62 -17.94
C SER A 490 2.59 20.37 -18.28
N PHE A 491 1.79 21.41 -18.12
CA PHE A 491 0.33 21.40 -18.26
C PHE A 491 -0.18 21.44 -19.71
N TYR A 492 0.71 21.38 -20.71
CA TYR A 492 0.33 21.35 -22.12
C TYR A 492 0.63 20.00 -22.77
N ASN A 493 -0.42 19.26 -23.13
CA ASN A 493 -0.31 18.16 -24.10
C ASN A 493 0.05 18.75 -25.46
N ILE A 494 1.26 18.48 -25.92
CA ILE A 494 1.72 18.90 -27.25
C ILE A 494 1.19 17.87 -28.25
N GLU A 495 -0.09 17.97 -28.61
CA GLU A 495 -0.53 17.35 -29.85
C GLU A 495 0.12 18.10 -31.02
N LYS A 496 1.03 17.47 -31.76
CA LYS A 496 1.59 18.10 -32.96
C LYS A 496 1.23 17.35 -34.23
N LYS A 497 0.44 18.01 -35.09
CA LYS A 497 0.39 17.78 -36.55
C LYS A 497 1.08 19.01 -37.14
N GLU A 498 2.37 18.96 -37.43
CA GLU A 498 3.04 20.06 -38.15
C GLU A 498 4.14 19.57 -39.08
N SER A 499 4.10 20.11 -40.31
CA SER A 499 5.05 19.92 -41.41
C SER A 499 6.20 20.91 -41.33
N GLY A 500 7.45 20.43 -41.26
CA GLY A 500 8.65 21.26 -41.28
C GLY A 500 9.92 20.45 -41.63
N LYS A 501 11.02 21.13 -42.00
CA LYS A 501 12.29 20.54 -42.47
C LYS A 501 12.89 19.53 -41.46
N LYS A 502 13.44 18.43 -41.97
CA LYS A 502 13.86 17.21 -41.22
C LYS A 502 14.79 17.47 -40.02
N TRP A 503 15.81 18.30 -40.18
CA TRP A 503 16.77 18.60 -39.09
C TRP A 503 16.15 19.44 -37.96
N VAL A 504 15.25 20.38 -38.28
CA VAL A 504 14.48 21.14 -37.29
C VAL A 504 13.50 20.22 -36.55
N LYS A 505 13.04 19.16 -37.22
CA LYS A 505 12.18 18.11 -36.64
C LYS A 505 12.95 17.27 -35.62
N GLU A 506 14.17 16.81 -35.94
CA GLU A 506 14.99 16.00 -35.02
C GLU A 506 15.44 16.75 -33.78
N VAL A 507 15.94 17.98 -33.92
CA VAL A 507 16.31 18.82 -32.77
C VAL A 507 15.10 19.15 -31.90
N LYS A 508 13.94 19.47 -32.50
CA LYS A 508 12.70 19.68 -31.74
C LYS A 508 12.19 18.40 -31.09
N ILE A 509 12.31 17.24 -31.73
CA ILE A 509 11.92 15.94 -31.15
C ILE A 509 12.83 15.60 -29.97
N LEU A 510 14.15 15.82 -30.07
CA LEU A 510 15.08 15.64 -28.96
C LEU A 510 14.71 16.55 -27.78
N ILE A 511 14.48 17.83 -28.06
CA ILE A 511 14.03 18.80 -27.03
C ILE A 511 12.67 18.38 -26.46
N LEU A 512 11.71 17.93 -27.27
CA LEU A 512 10.40 17.46 -26.82
C LEU A 512 10.50 16.19 -25.98
N ARG A 513 11.34 15.23 -26.36
CA ARG A 513 11.61 14.01 -25.58
C ARG A 513 12.25 14.34 -24.24
N LEU A 514 13.25 15.22 -24.22
CA LEU A 514 13.82 15.76 -22.99
C LEU A 514 12.74 16.43 -22.14
N THR A 515 11.96 17.35 -22.73
CA THR A 515 10.93 18.10 -22.01
C THR A 515 9.84 17.17 -21.45
N TRP A 516 9.42 16.14 -22.19
CA TRP A 516 8.43 15.15 -21.76
C TRP A 516 8.97 14.22 -20.65
N LYS A 517 10.22 13.77 -20.77
CA LYS A 517 10.90 12.98 -19.73
C LYS A 517 11.10 13.77 -18.43
N PHE A 518 11.34 15.08 -18.54
CA PHE A 518 11.37 16.00 -17.41
C PHE A 518 9.97 16.29 -16.84
N ASN A 519 8.95 16.37 -17.70
CA ASN A 519 7.57 16.69 -17.34
C ASN A 519 6.91 15.67 -16.39
N GLN A 520 7.24 14.39 -16.56
CA GLN A 520 6.71 13.33 -15.70
C GLN A 520 7.50 13.11 -14.40
N SER A 521 8.60 13.85 -14.19
CA SER A 521 9.48 13.62 -13.04
C SER A 521 9.17 14.56 -11.88
N ASN A 522 9.00 14.01 -10.68
CA ASN A 522 8.98 14.75 -9.40
C ASN A 522 10.29 15.49 -9.08
N LEU A 523 11.27 15.44 -9.99
CA LEU A 523 12.62 15.95 -9.84
C LEU A 523 12.71 17.47 -10.06
N ILE A 524 11.90 18.06 -10.96
CA ILE A 524 12.02 19.50 -11.30
C ILE A 524 11.82 20.40 -10.07
N PRO A 525 10.77 20.22 -9.24
CA PRO A 525 10.62 20.98 -8.00
C PRO A 525 11.85 20.92 -7.09
N GLN A 526 12.42 19.73 -6.93
CA GLN A 526 13.59 19.50 -6.07
C GLN A 526 14.83 20.22 -6.62
N LEU A 527 15.04 20.17 -7.93
CA LEU A 527 16.14 20.90 -8.58
C LEU A 527 15.97 22.41 -8.44
N ILE A 528 14.75 22.95 -8.52
CA ILE A 528 14.49 24.39 -8.33
C ILE A 528 14.82 24.79 -6.89
N VAL A 529 14.42 24.01 -5.89
CA VAL A 529 14.77 24.28 -4.48
C VAL A 529 16.28 24.22 -4.27
N PHE A 530 16.95 23.20 -4.83
CA PHE A 530 18.40 23.05 -4.73
C PHE A 530 19.16 24.22 -5.38
N TRP A 531 18.80 24.58 -6.61
CA TRP A 531 19.39 25.71 -7.33
C TRP A 531 19.11 27.05 -6.64
N GLY A 532 17.87 27.23 -6.16
CA GLY A 532 17.48 28.38 -5.35
C GLY A 532 18.31 28.50 -4.09
N GLY A 533 18.52 27.40 -3.36
CA GLY A 533 19.35 27.34 -2.16
C GLY A 533 20.82 27.70 -2.42
N ILE A 534 21.42 27.18 -3.51
CA ILE A 534 22.78 27.56 -3.93
C ILE A 534 22.86 29.04 -4.29
N SER A 535 21.89 29.54 -5.06
CA SER A 535 21.83 30.94 -5.47
C SER A 535 21.71 31.86 -4.24
N ALA A 536 20.86 31.47 -3.28
CA ALA A 536 20.69 32.18 -2.02
C ALA A 536 21.97 32.17 -1.17
N LEU A 537 22.68 31.03 -1.09
CA LEU A 537 23.99 30.95 -0.42
C LEU A 537 24.97 31.93 -1.06
N ILE A 538 25.13 31.93 -2.38
CA ILE A 538 26.06 32.82 -3.10
C ILE A 538 25.71 34.31 -2.89
N ILE A 539 24.45 34.68 -3.08
CA ILE A 539 23.99 36.07 -2.92
C ILE A 539 24.18 36.55 -1.47
N SER A 540 23.79 35.72 -0.50
CA SER A 540 23.97 36.03 0.92
C SER A 540 25.46 36.21 1.26
N THR A 541 26.35 35.39 0.69
CA THR A 541 27.80 35.48 0.90
C THR A 541 28.35 36.81 0.38
N TYR A 542 27.97 37.19 -0.84
CA TYR A 542 28.40 38.43 -1.45
C TYR A 542 28.02 39.66 -0.60
N PHE A 543 26.81 39.68 -0.04
CA PHE A 543 26.34 40.82 0.77
C PHE A 543 27.12 40.97 2.08
N VAL A 544 27.53 39.86 2.72
CA VAL A 544 28.40 39.91 3.90
C VAL A 544 29.82 40.36 3.55
N SER A 545 30.38 39.87 2.43
CA SER A 545 31.73 40.23 2.00
C SER A 545 31.88 41.73 1.72
N CYS A 546 30.80 42.42 1.35
CA CYS A 546 30.81 43.84 1.01
C CYS A 546 30.53 44.78 2.19
N LYS A 547 30.59 44.29 3.45
CA LYS A 547 30.17 44.96 4.70
C LYS A 547 30.64 46.40 4.96
N LEU A 548 31.66 46.94 4.29
CA LEU A 548 32.10 48.33 4.50
C LEU A 548 32.38 49.08 3.18
N SER A 549 31.63 50.18 2.99
CA SER A 549 31.85 51.28 2.05
C SER A 549 32.15 50.92 0.59
N PHE A 550 31.10 50.61 -0.17
CA PHE A 550 31.14 50.72 -1.63
C PHE A 550 30.58 52.11 -2.04
N TYR A 551 31.33 52.86 -2.86
CA TYR A 551 30.90 54.15 -3.41
C TYR A 551 29.50 54.03 -4.04
N ASP A 552 28.64 55.03 -3.84
CA ASP A 552 27.29 55.08 -4.43
C ASP A 552 27.31 54.90 -5.96
N GLU A 553 28.44 55.23 -6.60
CA GLU A 553 28.68 55.05 -8.05
C GLU A 553 28.61 53.59 -8.53
N VAL A 554 28.79 52.58 -7.66
CA VAL A 554 28.78 51.16 -8.06
C VAL A 554 27.49 50.42 -7.68
N LYS A 555 26.74 50.92 -6.70
CA LYS A 555 25.45 50.34 -6.31
C LYS A 555 24.45 50.37 -7.47
N PHE A 556 24.37 51.49 -8.17
CA PHE A 556 23.43 51.65 -9.28
C PHE A 556 23.72 50.65 -10.43
N PRO A 557 24.96 50.54 -10.97
CA PRO A 557 25.29 49.52 -11.97
C PRO A 557 25.01 48.08 -11.52
N LEU A 558 25.29 47.74 -10.26
CA LEU A 558 25.07 46.41 -9.69
C LEU A 558 23.59 46.04 -9.72
N PHE A 559 22.74 46.87 -9.12
CA PHE A 559 21.31 46.59 -9.02
C PHE A 559 20.60 46.71 -10.37
N MET A 560 21.10 47.54 -11.29
CA MET A 560 20.65 47.56 -12.69
C MET A 560 20.99 46.26 -13.42
N GLY A 561 22.15 45.66 -13.13
CA GLY A 561 22.52 44.34 -13.65
C GLY A 561 21.62 43.22 -13.13
N ILE A 562 21.33 43.21 -11.84
CA ILE A 562 20.39 42.26 -11.20
C ILE A 562 18.98 42.45 -11.77
N PHE A 563 18.50 43.70 -11.88
CA PHE A 563 17.21 44.04 -12.46
C PHE A 563 17.07 43.47 -13.87
N SER A 564 18.08 43.69 -14.72
CA SER A 564 18.10 43.24 -16.12
C SER A 564 18.05 41.71 -16.22
N SER A 565 18.81 41.02 -15.36
CA SER A 565 18.85 39.56 -15.28
C SER A 565 17.52 38.97 -14.80
N ALA A 566 16.95 39.53 -13.72
CA ALA A 566 15.66 39.12 -13.18
C ALA A 566 14.51 39.40 -14.15
N PHE A 567 14.52 40.56 -14.82
CA PHE A 567 13.56 40.91 -15.86
C PHE A 567 13.59 39.87 -16.98
N LEU A 568 14.78 39.54 -17.50
CA LEU A 568 14.90 38.54 -18.55
C LEU A 568 14.43 37.16 -18.08
N ALA A 569 14.77 36.73 -16.86
CA ALA A 569 14.33 35.45 -16.32
C ALA A 569 12.82 35.36 -16.13
N PHE A 570 12.19 36.36 -15.49
CA PHE A 570 10.74 36.40 -15.35
C PHE A 570 10.06 36.48 -16.72
N PHE A 571 10.59 37.28 -17.65
CA PHE A 571 10.07 37.37 -19.01
C PHE A 571 10.15 36.03 -19.74
N LEU A 572 11.28 35.30 -19.61
CA LEU A 572 11.45 33.95 -20.13
C LEU A 572 10.43 32.97 -19.53
N VAL A 573 10.19 33.03 -18.22
CA VAL A 573 9.15 32.23 -17.55
C VAL A 573 7.77 32.52 -18.14
N ALA A 574 7.44 33.79 -18.40
CA ALA A 574 6.16 34.14 -19.02
C ALA A 574 6.05 33.64 -20.47
N LEU A 575 7.07 33.89 -21.29
CA LEU A 575 7.05 33.54 -22.70
C LEU A 575 7.04 32.02 -22.89
N ARG A 576 8.05 31.34 -22.33
CA ARG A 576 8.26 29.90 -22.53
C ARG A 576 7.31 29.06 -21.68
N GLY A 577 6.90 29.57 -20.52
CA GLY A 577 5.82 28.99 -19.73
C GLY A 577 4.43 29.27 -20.29
N ASN A 578 4.28 30.00 -21.41
CA ASN A 578 2.99 30.31 -22.06
C ASN A 578 1.98 31.05 -21.17
N TYR A 579 2.39 32.05 -20.40
CA TYR A 579 1.53 32.80 -19.47
C TYR A 579 0.34 33.48 -20.16
N HIS A 580 0.53 33.79 -21.44
CA HIS A 580 -0.49 34.36 -22.32
C HIS A 580 -1.58 33.36 -22.73
N LYS A 581 -1.43 32.06 -22.47
CA LYS A 581 -2.42 31.03 -22.83
C LYS A 581 -3.19 30.57 -21.61
N ARG A 582 -4.49 30.90 -21.59
CA ARG A 582 -5.46 30.42 -20.60
C ARG A 582 -6.26 29.26 -21.19
N LEU A 583 -6.18 28.10 -20.53
CA LEU A 583 -7.01 26.91 -20.78
C LEU A 583 -8.01 26.85 -19.63
N ASP A 584 -8.99 27.74 -19.64
CA ASP A 584 -10.06 27.73 -18.65
C ASP A 584 -11.31 27.15 -19.27
N LEU A 585 -11.78 26.03 -18.71
CA LEU A 585 -12.93 25.28 -19.21
C LEU A 585 -14.20 26.15 -19.24
N MET A 586 -14.33 27.11 -18.31
CA MET A 586 -15.49 28.00 -18.25
C MET A 586 -15.45 29.12 -19.29
N GLN A 587 -14.28 29.69 -19.60
CA GLN A 587 -14.15 30.74 -20.63
C GLN A 587 -14.15 30.17 -22.05
N MET A 588 -13.84 28.89 -22.23
CA MET A 588 -13.98 28.21 -23.52
C MET A 588 -15.43 27.91 -23.92
N GLY A 589 -16.44 28.32 -23.12
CA GLY A 589 -17.86 28.11 -23.42
C GLY A 589 -18.26 26.63 -23.48
N MET A 590 -17.44 25.75 -22.90
CA MET A 590 -17.58 24.30 -23.08
C MET A 590 -18.50 23.71 -22.01
N LYS A 591 -19.81 23.77 -22.25
CA LYS A 591 -20.71 22.72 -21.73
C LYS A 591 -20.65 21.45 -22.59
N ASN A 592 -20.16 21.56 -23.83
CA ASN A 592 -19.79 20.44 -24.68
C ASN A 592 -18.53 20.82 -25.47
N VAL A 593 -17.63 19.87 -25.56
CA VAL A 593 -16.21 20.09 -25.80
C VAL A 593 -15.89 20.37 -27.29
N ALA A 594 -14.88 21.22 -27.50
CA ALA A 594 -14.10 21.60 -28.70
C ALA A 594 -14.72 21.47 -30.11
N THR A 595 -15.34 22.54 -30.57
CA THR A 595 -15.15 22.98 -31.96
C THR A 595 -13.88 23.84 -32.05
N LYS A 596 -13.15 23.69 -33.16
CA LYS A 596 -12.03 24.56 -33.57
C LYS A 596 -12.44 26.02 -33.44
N VAL A 597 -12.09 26.67 -32.34
CA VAL A 597 -12.10 28.13 -32.29
C VAL A 597 -10.88 28.59 -33.07
N HIS A 598 -11.15 29.30 -34.16
CA HIS A 598 -10.15 30.05 -34.89
C HIS A 598 -9.28 30.80 -33.89
N PHE A 599 -7.97 30.57 -33.98
CA PHE A 599 -6.97 31.31 -33.23
C PHE A 599 -7.12 32.78 -33.60
N ASP A 600 -7.83 33.54 -32.79
CA ASP A 600 -7.92 34.97 -32.97
C ASP A 600 -6.51 35.51 -32.71
N ARG A 601 -5.82 35.88 -33.79
CA ARG A 601 -4.45 36.43 -33.75
C ARG A 601 -4.38 37.76 -33.00
N ASN A 602 -5.51 38.32 -32.60
CA ASN A 602 -5.62 39.47 -31.73
C ASN A 602 -5.58 39.05 -30.25
N LEU A 603 -4.46 38.45 -29.82
CA LEU A 603 -4.17 38.37 -28.39
C LEU A 603 -3.78 39.78 -27.92
N SER A 604 -4.72 40.40 -27.21
CA SER A 604 -4.78 41.83 -26.90
C SER A 604 -3.47 42.40 -26.32
N GLY A 605 -3.14 43.63 -26.71
CA GLY A 605 -2.04 44.39 -26.11
C GLY A 605 -2.11 44.46 -24.58
N GLN A 606 -3.29 44.24 -23.99
CA GLN A 606 -3.51 44.14 -22.54
C GLN A 606 -2.79 42.95 -21.88
N VAL A 607 -2.74 41.76 -22.50
CA VAL A 607 -2.04 40.59 -21.92
C VAL A 607 -0.53 40.77 -22.00
N LEU A 608 -0.05 41.29 -23.14
CA LEU A 608 1.37 41.62 -23.29
C LEU A 608 1.78 42.73 -22.31
N PHE A 609 0.94 43.76 -22.16
CA PHE A 609 1.13 44.84 -21.18
C PHE A 609 1.13 44.31 -19.76
N ALA A 610 0.21 43.40 -19.40
CA ALA A 610 0.20 42.77 -18.08
C ALA A 610 1.43 41.89 -17.83
N ILE A 611 1.90 41.13 -18.83
CA ILE A 611 3.13 40.33 -18.72
C ILE A 611 4.35 41.23 -18.53
N VAL A 612 4.52 42.24 -19.38
CA VAL A 612 5.67 43.16 -19.32
C VAL A 612 5.61 43.99 -18.04
N GLY A 613 4.45 44.55 -17.71
CA GLY A 613 4.22 45.36 -16.52
C GLY A 613 4.43 44.58 -15.22
N SER A 614 3.82 43.38 -15.08
CA SER A 614 4.04 42.53 -13.91
C SER A 614 5.50 42.06 -13.78
N THR A 615 6.18 41.82 -14.91
CA THR A 615 7.61 41.44 -14.91
C THR A 615 8.49 42.61 -14.47
N LEU A 616 8.21 43.83 -14.94
CA LEU A 616 8.93 45.04 -14.56
C LEU A 616 8.76 45.33 -13.05
N VAL A 617 7.53 45.27 -12.54
CA VAL A 617 7.25 45.51 -11.12
C VAL A 617 7.85 44.41 -10.23
N ALA A 618 7.77 43.14 -10.64
CA ALA A 618 8.37 42.04 -9.88
C ALA A 618 9.89 42.13 -9.82
N SER A 619 10.56 42.50 -10.92
CA SER A 619 12.02 42.73 -10.94
C SER A 619 12.42 43.94 -10.11
N ALA A 620 11.63 45.02 -10.14
CA ALA A 620 11.88 46.21 -9.33
C ALA A 620 11.70 45.90 -7.83
N ALA A 621 10.64 45.17 -7.47
CA ALA A 621 10.40 44.73 -6.09
C ALA A 621 11.50 43.79 -5.59
N LEU A 622 11.97 42.86 -6.42
CA LEU A 622 13.09 41.99 -6.10
C LEU A 622 14.35 42.80 -5.76
N VAL A 623 14.70 43.76 -6.60
CA VAL A 623 15.85 44.64 -6.40
C VAL A 623 15.68 45.51 -5.15
N PHE A 624 14.49 46.07 -4.94
CA PHE A 624 14.17 46.85 -3.74
C PHE A 624 14.31 46.03 -2.45
N LEU A 625 13.80 44.80 -2.44
CA LEU A 625 13.91 43.91 -1.28
C LEU A 625 15.36 43.45 -1.04
N LEU A 626 16.15 43.23 -2.10
CA LEU A 626 17.58 42.94 -1.98
C LEU A 626 18.38 44.15 -1.47
N LEU A 627 18.05 45.37 -1.93
CA LEU A 627 18.60 46.62 -1.40
C LEU A 627 18.28 46.78 0.09
N PHE A 628 17.00 46.60 0.45
CA PHE A 628 16.55 46.66 1.83
C PHE A 628 17.25 45.61 2.71
N PHE A 629 17.41 44.39 2.21
CA PHE A 629 18.16 43.34 2.89
C PHE A 629 19.63 43.74 3.08
N TRP A 630 20.29 44.28 2.03
CA TRP A 630 21.66 44.80 2.10
C TRP A 630 21.81 45.87 3.19
N GLU A 631 20.95 46.89 3.20
CA GLU A 631 21.00 48.00 4.16
C GLU A 631 20.84 47.55 5.63
N ASN A 632 20.29 46.36 5.85
CA ASN A 632 20.06 45.81 7.18
C ASN A 632 20.97 44.59 7.50
N VAL A 633 21.98 44.28 6.68
CA VAL A 633 22.95 43.19 6.92
C VAL A 633 23.63 43.29 8.27
N ASP A 634 23.98 44.51 8.70
CA ASP A 634 24.66 44.74 9.98
C ASP A 634 23.72 44.49 11.17
N LYS A 635 22.44 44.86 11.05
CA LYS A 635 21.44 44.56 12.09
C LYS A 635 21.19 43.07 12.21
N ILE A 636 21.22 42.33 11.10
CA ILE A 636 21.09 40.88 11.08
C ILE A 636 22.32 40.21 11.69
N SER A 637 23.51 40.75 11.44
CA SER A 637 24.75 40.28 12.07
C SER A 637 24.75 40.57 13.58
N GLY A 638 24.23 41.73 13.99
CA GLY A 638 24.08 42.14 15.39
C GLY A 638 22.95 41.44 16.17
N LEU A 639 22.14 40.59 15.52
CA LEU A 639 21.24 39.68 16.23
C LEU A 639 21.99 38.67 17.11
N ALA A 640 23.27 38.42 16.82
CA ALA A 640 24.13 37.60 17.67
C ALA A 640 24.40 38.28 19.03
N ASP A 641 24.50 39.61 19.05
CA ASP A 641 24.80 40.39 20.26
C ASP A 641 23.63 40.34 21.27
N LEU A 642 22.39 40.21 20.78
CA LEU A 642 21.18 40.01 21.58
C LEU A 642 21.18 38.69 22.39
N ILE A 643 22.05 37.74 22.06
CA ILE A 643 22.16 36.42 22.70
C ILE A 643 23.51 36.29 23.46
N GLU A 644 24.21 37.40 23.73
CA GLU A 644 25.55 37.42 24.36
C GLU A 644 26.62 36.63 23.57
N LEU A 645 26.45 36.48 22.25
CA LEU A 645 27.39 35.79 21.36
C LEU A 645 28.26 36.79 20.58
N GLU A 646 29.03 37.62 21.29
CA GLU A 646 29.98 38.55 20.68
C GLU A 646 30.96 37.78 19.74
N ASP A 647 31.33 38.37 18.60
CA ASP A 647 32.14 37.78 17.50
C ASP A 647 31.51 36.66 16.63
N HIS A 648 30.22 36.34 16.80
CA HIS A 648 29.57 35.22 16.07
C HIS A 648 28.59 35.64 14.96
N GLY A 649 28.55 36.93 14.60
CA GLY A 649 27.60 37.47 13.61
C GLY A 649 27.65 36.81 12.23
N ASP A 650 28.81 36.32 11.80
CA ASP A 650 28.97 35.60 10.53
C ASP A 650 28.26 34.23 10.52
N LYS A 651 28.26 33.51 11.65
CA LYS A 651 27.54 32.24 11.78
C LYS A 651 26.03 32.49 11.75
N MET A 652 25.56 33.53 12.46
CA MET A 652 24.15 33.91 12.49
C MET A 652 23.64 34.31 11.11
N PHE A 653 24.48 35.02 10.34
CA PHE A 653 24.16 35.38 8.97
C PHE A 653 23.99 34.17 8.05
N LEU A 654 24.82 33.12 8.18
CA LEU A 654 24.65 31.91 7.37
C LEU A 654 23.34 31.15 7.68
N VAL A 655 22.88 31.19 8.93
CA VAL A 655 21.62 30.56 9.36
C VAL A 655 20.41 31.27 8.73
N ILE A 656 20.39 32.60 8.74
CA ILE A 656 19.22 33.41 8.37
C ILE A 656 19.27 33.93 6.92
N GLY A 657 20.46 34.23 6.40
CA GLY A 657 20.65 34.89 5.12
C GLY A 657 20.09 34.10 3.93
N ILE A 658 20.28 32.77 3.92
CA ILE A 658 19.73 31.89 2.86
C ILE A 658 18.20 31.90 2.87
N PRO A 659 17.52 31.61 4.00
CA PRO A 659 16.07 31.77 4.09
C PRO A 659 15.55 33.14 3.64
N MET A 660 16.21 34.24 4.04
CA MET A 660 15.76 35.59 3.67
C MET A 660 15.84 35.83 2.15
N ILE A 661 16.90 35.40 1.48
CA ILE A 661 17.00 35.53 0.01
C ILE A 661 15.93 34.68 -0.70
N LEU A 662 15.66 33.47 -0.22
CA LEU A 662 14.60 32.61 -0.76
C LEU A 662 13.20 33.20 -0.56
N GLU A 663 12.97 33.87 0.57
CA GLU A 663 11.72 34.58 0.85
C GLU A 663 11.56 35.78 -0.08
N ILE A 664 12.63 36.55 -0.30
CA ILE A 664 12.65 37.65 -1.26
C ILE A 664 12.28 37.17 -2.69
N PHE A 665 12.82 36.02 -3.11
CA PHE A 665 12.43 35.40 -4.38
C PHE A 665 10.94 35.01 -4.40
N SER A 666 10.43 34.48 -3.29
CA SER A 666 9.03 34.05 -3.16
C SER A 666 8.08 35.25 -3.23
N ILE A 667 8.38 36.34 -2.52
CA ILE A 667 7.59 37.59 -2.55
C ILE A 667 7.57 38.18 -3.96
N ALA A 668 8.70 38.20 -4.68
CA ALA A 668 8.74 38.71 -6.06
C ALA A 668 7.85 37.90 -7.01
N VAL A 669 7.81 36.58 -6.85
CA VAL A 669 6.90 35.70 -7.62
C VAL A 669 5.44 35.93 -7.22
N ILE A 670 5.13 36.06 -5.92
CA ILE A 670 3.77 36.33 -5.42
C ILE A 670 3.26 37.67 -5.95
N LEU A 671 4.07 38.72 -5.88
CA LEU A 671 3.71 40.04 -6.40
C LEU A 671 3.41 39.99 -7.89
N ARG A 672 4.22 39.26 -8.65
CA ARG A 672 3.95 39.03 -10.07
C ARG A 672 2.61 38.34 -10.31
N MET A 673 2.32 37.26 -9.57
CA MET A 673 1.06 36.55 -9.67
C MET A 673 -0.13 37.43 -9.33
N ALA A 674 -0.01 38.25 -8.27
CA ALA A 674 -1.04 39.19 -7.86
C ALA A 674 -1.33 40.24 -8.94
N LEU A 675 -0.29 40.81 -9.55
CA LEU A 675 -0.43 41.81 -10.63
C LEU A 675 -1.01 41.24 -11.92
N MET A 676 -0.75 39.97 -12.21
CA MET A 676 -1.40 39.30 -13.33
C MET A 676 -2.89 39.05 -13.06
N GLY A 677 -3.31 38.95 -11.79
CA GLY A 677 -4.69 38.82 -11.36
C GLY A 677 -5.45 37.73 -12.13
N ASN A 678 -6.59 38.10 -12.70
CA ASN A 678 -7.46 37.21 -13.46
C ASN A 678 -6.84 36.69 -14.78
N LEU A 679 -5.72 37.25 -15.23
CA LEU A 679 -5.01 36.79 -16.42
C LEU A 679 -4.11 35.58 -16.13
N PHE A 680 -3.77 35.32 -14.85
CA PHE A 680 -2.93 34.19 -14.48
C PHE A 680 -3.78 32.95 -14.16
N PRO A 681 -3.64 31.83 -14.89
CA PRO A 681 -4.52 30.67 -14.72
C PRO A 681 -4.41 29.99 -13.34
N ASP A 682 -5.52 29.50 -12.80
CA ASP A 682 -5.60 28.91 -11.45
C ASP A 682 -4.69 27.68 -11.26
N TYR A 683 -4.60 26.80 -12.25
CA TYR A 683 -3.72 25.62 -12.19
C TYR A 683 -2.23 25.98 -12.06
N ARG A 684 -1.81 27.17 -12.54
CA ARG A 684 -0.43 27.65 -12.40
C ARG A 684 -0.20 28.35 -11.06
N ARG A 685 -1.24 29.00 -10.52
CA ARG A 685 -1.24 29.51 -9.15
C ARG A 685 -1.05 28.36 -8.17
N GLU A 686 -1.79 27.27 -8.35
CA GLU A 686 -1.66 26.05 -7.54
C GLU A 686 -0.24 25.48 -7.61
N TRP A 687 0.37 25.41 -8.81
CA TRP A 687 1.76 24.95 -8.95
C TRP A 687 2.75 25.82 -8.19
N TRP A 688 2.66 27.15 -8.33
CA TRP A 688 3.53 28.07 -7.58
C TRP A 688 3.26 28.02 -6.07
N GLY A 689 2.01 27.83 -5.65
CA GLY A 689 1.65 27.61 -4.25
C GLY A 689 2.33 26.36 -3.66
N ARG A 690 2.30 25.24 -4.39
CA ARG A 690 3.02 24.01 -4.00
C ARG A 690 4.53 24.22 -3.95
N MET A 691 5.11 24.90 -4.95
CA MET A 691 6.53 25.26 -4.94
C MET A 691 6.92 26.12 -3.74
N GLY A 692 6.09 27.11 -3.38
CA GLY A 692 6.25 27.90 -2.15
C GLY A 692 6.31 27.01 -0.92
N GLY A 693 5.43 26.01 -0.82
CA GLY A 693 5.46 25.00 0.23
C GLY A 693 6.76 24.19 0.29
N TYR A 694 7.34 23.80 -0.86
CA TYR A 694 8.64 23.11 -0.90
C TYR A 694 9.79 24.02 -0.42
N ILE A 695 9.82 25.28 -0.83
CA ILE A 695 10.84 26.25 -0.40
C ILE A 695 10.76 26.49 1.11
N HIS A 696 9.56 26.69 1.67
CA HIS A 696 9.39 26.92 3.11
C HIS A 696 9.81 25.72 3.96
N ARG A 697 9.56 24.49 3.49
CA ARG A 697 10.08 23.27 4.15
C ARG A 697 11.61 23.25 4.19
N PHE A 698 12.26 23.62 3.08
CA PHE A 698 13.71 23.72 3.03
C PHE A 698 14.24 24.82 3.95
N MET A 699 13.61 26.01 3.98
CA MET A 699 14.00 27.10 4.87
C MET A 699 13.93 26.69 6.34
N LEU A 700 12.82 26.07 6.77
CA LEU A 700 12.66 25.60 8.15
C LEU A 700 13.73 24.56 8.52
N PHE A 701 13.97 23.59 7.64
CA PHE A 701 15.01 22.58 7.83
C PHE A 701 16.41 23.22 7.95
N TRP A 702 16.73 24.15 7.04
CA TRP A 702 18.01 24.86 7.04
C TRP A 702 18.26 25.62 8.34
N ILE A 703 17.26 26.39 8.80
CA ILE A 703 17.35 27.16 10.05
C ILE A 703 17.62 26.24 11.23
N ILE A 704 16.83 25.19 11.41
CA ILE A 704 16.95 24.27 12.54
C ILE A 704 18.33 23.59 12.58
N VAL A 705 18.75 23.01 11.46
CA VAL A 705 19.99 22.23 11.41
C VAL A 705 21.22 23.14 11.48
N SER A 706 21.20 24.29 10.81
CA SER A 706 22.33 25.23 10.83
C SER A 706 22.47 25.94 12.18
N PHE A 707 21.36 26.27 12.82
CA PHE A 707 21.37 26.78 14.19
C PHE A 707 21.98 25.75 15.15
N ALA A 708 21.54 24.48 15.07
CA ALA A 708 22.07 23.39 15.89
C ALA A 708 23.56 23.11 15.64
N SER A 709 24.03 23.25 14.40
CA SER A 709 25.43 23.01 14.03
C SER A 709 26.36 24.16 14.41
N LEU A 710 25.94 25.42 14.18
CA LEU A 710 26.85 26.57 14.23
C LEU A 710 26.68 27.44 15.48
N ILE A 711 25.44 27.65 15.93
CA ILE A 711 25.12 28.58 17.02
C ILE A 711 25.05 27.85 18.35
N MET A 712 24.38 26.69 18.37
CA MET A 712 24.13 25.90 19.57
C MET A 712 25.39 25.47 20.37
N PRO A 713 26.54 25.11 19.76
CA PRO A 713 27.74 24.77 20.55
C PRO A 713 28.20 25.93 21.46
N HIS A 714 28.10 27.17 20.98
CA HIS A 714 28.55 28.34 21.73
C HIS A 714 27.57 28.72 22.84
N LEU A 715 26.28 28.44 22.65
CA LEU A 715 25.29 28.54 23.73
C LEU A 715 25.65 27.62 24.90
N TRP A 716 26.29 26.47 24.66
CA TRP A 716 26.76 25.61 25.75
C TRP A 716 27.82 26.28 26.59
N ASP A 717 28.81 26.93 25.98
CA ASP A 717 29.86 27.64 26.71
C ASP A 717 29.31 28.78 27.56
N VAL A 718 28.32 29.54 27.06
CA VAL A 718 27.66 30.61 27.81
C VAL A 718 26.83 30.06 28.97
N LEU A 719 26.01 29.02 28.71
CA LEU A 719 25.16 28.40 29.72
C LEU A 719 25.99 27.68 30.80
N TRP A 720 27.07 27.00 30.41
CA TRP A 720 27.96 26.26 31.30
C TRP A 720 28.91 27.18 32.06
N GLY A 721 29.39 28.25 31.42
CA GLY A 721 30.19 29.31 32.05
C GLY A 721 29.45 29.98 33.19
N LYS A 722 28.14 30.27 33.03
CA LYS A 722 27.27 30.79 34.10
C LYS A 722 26.97 29.77 35.21
N CYS A 723 27.14 28.47 34.96
CA CYS A 723 26.87 27.40 35.94
C CYS A 723 28.12 26.90 36.70
N LYS A 724 29.34 27.33 36.34
CA LYS A 724 30.60 26.87 36.98
C LYS A 724 30.75 27.29 38.45
N ASP A 725 30.11 28.39 38.86
CA ASP A 725 30.29 28.97 40.21
C ASP A 725 29.26 28.50 41.25
N GLN A 726 28.30 27.64 40.87
CA GLN A 726 27.40 26.98 41.82
C GLN A 726 27.61 25.47 41.78
N LEU A 727 28.04 24.93 42.91
CA LEU A 727 28.39 23.54 43.21
C LEU A 727 27.20 22.60 43.04
N VAL A 728 26.77 22.38 41.80
CA VAL A 728 25.60 21.56 41.48
C VAL A 728 25.93 20.67 40.29
N PRO A 729 26.32 19.40 40.53
CA PRO A 729 26.40 18.33 39.52
C PRO A 729 25.03 17.96 38.90
N TRP A 730 24.08 18.90 38.87
CA TRP A 730 22.71 18.67 38.44
C TRP A 730 22.45 19.17 37.03
N SER A 731 23.38 19.80 36.32
CA SER A 731 23.17 20.14 34.89
C SER A 731 23.09 18.87 34.02
N LEU A 732 23.88 17.84 34.32
CA LEU A 732 23.75 16.49 33.74
C LEU A 732 22.56 15.70 34.30
N ALA A 733 22.17 15.92 35.57
CA ALA A 733 21.00 15.26 36.18
C ALA A 733 19.64 15.89 35.81
N LEU A 734 19.60 17.20 35.55
CA LEU A 734 18.45 18.00 35.09
C LEU A 734 18.42 18.18 33.57
N ALA A 735 19.38 17.66 32.82
CA ALA A 735 19.29 17.51 31.36
C ALA A 735 19.23 16.04 30.93
N GLY A 736 19.82 15.11 31.70
CA GLY A 736 19.75 13.67 31.43
C GLY A 736 18.62 12.97 32.20
N GLY A 737 18.49 13.22 33.50
CA GLY A 737 17.48 12.59 34.36
C GLY A 737 16.07 13.17 34.23
N SER A 738 15.95 14.47 34.00
CA SER A 738 14.67 15.14 33.71
C SER A 738 14.22 14.93 32.25
N TRP A 739 15.13 14.90 31.25
CA TRP A 739 14.78 14.61 29.86
C TRP A 739 14.39 13.15 29.69
N ALA A 740 15.19 12.20 30.21
CA ALA A 740 14.82 10.79 30.25
C ALA A 740 13.58 10.55 31.13
N GLY A 741 13.40 11.31 32.20
CA GLY A 741 12.21 11.26 33.06
C GLY A 741 10.95 11.79 32.38
N VAL A 742 11.01 12.92 31.68
CA VAL A 742 9.92 13.49 30.88
C VAL A 742 9.56 12.58 29.71
N ILE A 743 10.57 12.00 29.06
CA ILE A 743 10.40 10.99 28.02
C ILE A 743 9.76 9.72 28.58
N GLY A 744 10.27 9.20 29.70
CA GLY A 744 9.75 7.99 30.35
C GLY A 744 8.31 8.19 30.84
N TRP A 745 8.02 9.36 31.39
CA TRP A 745 6.67 9.78 31.76
C TRP A 745 5.76 9.96 30.53
N ALA A 746 6.24 10.60 29.47
CA ALA A 746 5.49 10.78 28.23
C ALA A 746 5.22 9.46 27.50
N LEU A 747 6.17 8.54 27.51
CA LEU A 747 5.99 7.18 27.01
C LEU A 747 4.93 6.45 27.83
N LYS A 748 5.04 6.48 29.16
CA LYS A 748 4.03 5.91 30.05
C LYS A 748 2.63 6.49 29.75
N LYS A 749 2.51 7.81 29.61
CA LYS A 749 1.25 8.49 29.28
C LYS A 749 0.73 8.19 27.87
N ALA A 750 1.60 8.05 26.88
CA ALA A 750 1.21 7.67 25.51
C ALA A 750 0.73 6.21 25.44
N PHE A 751 1.25 5.33 26.29
CA PHE A 751 0.73 3.98 26.47
C PHE A 751 -0.62 3.98 27.19
N GLU A 752 -0.78 4.79 28.25
CA GLU A 752 -2.06 4.95 28.97
C GLU A 752 -3.15 5.59 28.10
N SER A 753 -2.81 6.53 27.20
CA SER A 753 -3.79 7.19 26.32
C SER A 753 -4.34 6.29 25.21
N ARG A 754 -3.86 5.06 25.08
CA ARG A 754 -4.49 4.04 24.22
C ARG A 754 -5.87 3.62 24.74
N ASP A 755 -6.15 3.87 26.01
CA ASP A 755 -7.38 3.47 26.69
C ASP A 755 -8.42 4.61 26.82
N GLU A 756 -8.14 5.84 26.38
CA GLU A 756 -9.11 6.95 26.48
C GLU A 756 -10.16 6.91 25.35
N THR A 757 -11.37 6.47 25.72
CA THR A 757 -12.61 6.57 24.96
C THR A 757 -12.95 8.03 24.62
N GLN A 758 -13.74 8.21 23.55
CA GLN A 758 -14.10 9.51 22.94
C GLN A 758 -14.84 10.51 23.87
N ASN A 759 -15.12 10.17 25.12
CA ASN A 759 -15.90 10.98 26.06
C ASN A 759 -15.08 11.64 27.20
N ALA A 760 -13.75 11.54 27.22
CA ALA A 760 -12.94 12.33 28.15
C ALA A 760 -12.85 13.80 27.67
N PRO A 761 -13.07 14.82 28.54
CA PRO A 761 -12.89 16.22 28.15
C PRO A 761 -11.47 16.40 27.62
N LYS A 762 -11.30 17.09 26.47
CA LYS A 762 -10.01 17.30 25.77
C LYS A 762 -8.88 17.49 26.77
N SER A 763 -8.20 16.40 27.09
CA SER A 763 -7.29 16.40 28.21
C SER A 763 -6.06 17.18 27.79
N TYR A 764 -5.60 18.11 28.62
CA TYR A 764 -4.37 18.86 28.37
C TYR A 764 -3.18 17.92 28.09
N THR A 765 -3.24 16.68 28.60
CA THR A 765 -2.28 15.60 28.35
C THR A 765 -2.20 15.19 26.88
N ALA A 766 -3.31 15.13 26.14
CA ALA A 766 -3.33 14.76 24.72
C ALA A 766 -2.67 15.82 23.83
N THR A 767 -2.83 17.10 24.19
CA THR A 767 -2.09 18.20 23.55
C THR A 767 -0.60 18.15 23.90
N LEU A 768 -0.26 17.78 25.15
CA LEU A 768 1.12 17.63 25.62
C LEU A 768 1.86 16.49 24.91
N ILE A 769 1.22 15.33 24.69
CA ILE A 769 1.79 14.18 23.95
C ILE A 769 2.20 14.60 22.53
N LYS A 770 1.45 15.50 21.88
CA LYS A 770 1.79 16.03 20.55
C LYS A 770 3.08 16.87 20.55
N VAL A 771 3.47 17.45 21.69
CA VAL A 771 4.66 18.29 21.84
C VAL A 771 5.92 17.46 22.15
N VAL A 772 5.76 16.26 22.73
CA VAL A 772 6.88 15.41 23.20
C VAL A 772 7.93 15.10 22.11
N PRO A 773 7.58 14.73 20.85
CA PRO A 773 8.57 14.53 19.81
C PRO A 773 9.44 15.76 19.53
N PHE A 774 8.86 16.95 19.63
CA PHE A 774 9.60 18.20 19.42
C PHE A 774 10.60 18.46 20.54
N ILE A 775 10.20 18.23 21.80
CA ILE A 775 11.11 18.30 22.96
C ILE A 775 12.24 17.28 22.80
N PHE A 776 11.91 16.06 22.36
CA PHE A 776 12.91 15.04 22.09
C PHE A 776 13.89 15.47 20.99
N MET A 777 13.39 15.96 19.85
CA MET A 777 14.22 16.43 18.75
C MET A 777 15.15 17.57 19.18
N ILE A 778 14.66 18.51 20.00
CA ILE A 778 15.49 19.57 20.59
C ILE A 778 16.59 18.95 21.45
N GLY A 779 16.26 18.00 22.34
CA GLY A 779 17.25 17.27 23.14
C GLY A 779 18.29 16.50 22.31
N LEU A 780 17.86 15.83 21.25
CA LEU A 780 18.76 15.11 20.32
C LEU A 780 19.70 16.09 19.58
N LEU A 781 19.18 17.23 19.12
CA LEU A 781 19.98 18.29 18.50
C LEU A 781 20.98 18.89 19.48
N LEU A 782 20.58 19.10 20.74
CA LEU A 782 21.42 19.58 21.83
C LEU A 782 22.59 18.62 22.12
N ILE A 783 22.30 17.32 22.26
CA ILE A 783 23.31 16.29 22.46
C ILE A 783 24.23 16.18 21.24
N GLY A 784 23.67 16.15 20.03
CA GLY A 784 24.45 16.07 18.79
C GLY A 784 25.40 17.26 18.62
N SER A 785 24.92 18.48 18.94
CA SER A 785 25.71 19.70 18.93
C SER A 785 26.89 19.65 19.93
N TRP A 786 26.63 19.23 21.16
CA TRP A 786 27.65 19.05 22.20
C TRP A 786 28.72 18.01 21.81
N ILE A 787 28.31 16.87 21.24
CA ILE A 787 29.26 15.86 20.76
C ILE A 787 30.16 16.43 19.67
N MET A 788 29.59 17.18 18.72
CA MET A 788 30.36 17.81 17.64
C MET A 788 31.39 18.82 18.18
N GLU A 789 31.04 19.59 19.20
CA GLU A 789 31.95 20.49 19.92
C GLU A 789 33.13 19.73 20.52
N LYS A 790 32.88 18.64 21.26
CA LYS A 790 33.94 17.81 21.89
C LYS A 790 34.81 17.06 20.89
N ILE A 791 34.26 16.63 19.76
CA ILE A 791 35.06 16.09 18.65
C ILE A 791 36.01 17.16 18.12
N GLY A 792 35.58 18.43 18.10
CA GLY A 792 36.41 19.57 17.69
C GLY A 792 37.56 19.90 18.66
N GLU A 793 37.42 19.57 19.95
CA GLU A 793 38.43 19.86 21.00
C GLU A 793 39.60 18.86 21.06
N TYR A 794 39.41 17.62 20.57
CA TYR A 794 40.42 16.54 20.68
C TYR A 794 41.62 16.79 19.72
N ASN A 795 42.59 17.56 20.20
CA ASN A 795 43.79 17.97 19.48
C ASN A 795 45.00 17.09 19.85
N PHE A 796 45.64 16.45 18.85
CA PHE A 796 47.03 16.01 19.03
C PHE A 796 48.00 16.47 17.93
N VAL A 797 47.57 16.88 16.72
CA VAL A 797 48.56 17.19 15.63
C VAL A 797 48.21 18.33 14.64
N TRP A 798 46.98 18.87 14.53
CA TRP A 798 46.61 19.69 13.35
C TRP A 798 45.87 21.03 13.63
N ASN A 799 46.16 22.04 12.81
CA ASN A 799 45.83 23.46 12.98
C ASN A 799 44.36 23.80 12.59
N PRO A 800 43.61 24.63 13.33
CA PRO A 800 42.19 24.98 13.10
C PRO A 800 41.77 25.54 11.72
N ARG A 801 42.69 25.78 10.78
CA ARG A 801 42.38 26.17 9.39
C ARG A 801 42.21 24.98 8.42
N ASP A 802 42.34 23.73 8.89
CA ASP A 802 42.24 22.56 8.04
C ASP A 802 40.78 22.21 7.67
N VAL A 803 40.27 22.82 6.59
CA VAL A 803 39.00 22.42 5.93
C VAL A 803 38.97 20.91 5.66
N TRP A 804 40.12 20.34 5.32
CA TRP A 804 40.30 18.91 5.08
C TRP A 804 40.01 18.03 6.30
N ARG A 805 40.24 18.53 7.51
CA ARG A 805 39.92 17.79 8.76
C ARG A 805 38.43 17.61 8.93
N ASN A 806 37.65 18.69 8.81
CA ASN A 806 36.19 18.63 9.00
C ASN A 806 35.53 17.77 7.91
N VAL A 807 36.06 17.84 6.68
CA VAL A 807 35.68 16.93 5.58
C VAL A 807 36.01 15.48 5.94
N PHE A 808 37.21 15.20 6.45
CA PHE A 808 37.60 13.84 6.86
C PHE A 808 36.73 13.28 7.98
N ILE A 809 36.41 14.08 9.01
CA ILE A 809 35.46 13.71 10.08
C ILE A 809 34.09 13.37 9.49
N THR A 810 33.60 14.20 8.57
CA THR A 810 32.31 13.96 7.91
C THR A 810 32.31 12.68 7.09
N LEU A 811 33.40 12.40 6.38
CA LEU A 811 33.56 11.16 5.61
C LEU A 811 33.64 9.93 6.52
N ILE A 812 34.31 10.02 7.67
CA ILE A 812 34.33 8.94 8.67
C ILE A 812 32.93 8.70 9.24
N LEU A 813 32.25 9.75 9.70
CA LEU A 813 30.89 9.65 10.24
C LEU A 813 29.93 9.07 9.19
N LEU A 814 30.02 9.52 7.94
CA LEU A 814 29.24 8.98 6.83
C LEU A 814 29.57 7.52 6.57
N ALA A 815 30.85 7.14 6.53
CA ALA A 815 31.28 5.77 6.30
C ALA A 815 30.79 4.83 7.41
N ILE A 816 30.89 5.24 8.68
CA ILE A 816 30.35 4.48 9.82
C ILE A 816 28.83 4.39 9.73
N THR A 817 28.14 5.49 9.43
CA THR A 817 26.67 5.51 9.27
C THR A 817 26.22 4.55 8.17
N LEU A 818 26.88 4.55 7.00
CA LEU A 818 26.57 3.66 5.90
C LEU A 818 26.88 2.20 6.22
N LEU A 819 28.02 1.92 6.86
CA LEU A 819 28.41 0.58 7.30
C LEU A 819 27.40 0.03 8.31
N LEU A 820 27.04 0.83 9.31
CA LEU A 820 26.05 0.45 10.32
C LEU A 820 24.65 0.32 9.70
N SER A 821 24.23 1.21 8.81
CA SER A 821 22.96 1.08 8.10
C SER A 821 22.88 -0.18 7.22
N TRP A 822 24.01 -0.67 6.73
CA TRP A 822 24.10 -1.91 5.96
C TRP A 822 24.08 -3.15 6.86
N ARG A 823 24.68 -3.07 8.06
CA ARG A 823 24.76 -4.20 9.01
C ARG A 823 23.56 -4.31 9.96
N ILE A 824 22.92 -3.18 10.28
CA ILE A 824 21.78 -3.10 11.19
C ILE A 824 20.51 -3.15 10.35
N GLY A 825 19.99 -4.36 10.19
CA GLY A 825 18.71 -4.58 9.53
C GLY A 825 17.56 -3.95 10.31
N VAL A 826 16.67 -3.24 9.60
CA VAL A 826 15.50 -2.60 10.22
C VAL A 826 14.59 -3.63 10.90
N ASN A 827 14.49 -4.86 10.39
CA ASN A 827 13.66 -5.88 11.04
C ASN A 827 14.40 -6.60 12.18
N GLU A 828 15.66 -6.97 11.94
CA GLU A 828 16.49 -7.76 12.86
C GLU A 828 16.62 -7.10 14.25
N PHE A 829 16.85 -5.78 14.25
CA PHE A 829 17.01 -5.00 15.48
C PHE A 829 15.70 -4.34 15.95
N SER A 830 14.55 -4.87 15.59
CA SER A 830 13.24 -4.49 16.15
C SER A 830 12.85 -5.37 17.34
N LEU A 831 11.72 -5.09 18.00
CA LEU A 831 11.14 -6.00 19.00
C LEU A 831 10.41 -7.20 18.37
N HIS A 832 10.21 -7.21 17.06
CA HIS A 832 9.44 -8.24 16.37
C HIS A 832 10.02 -9.64 16.60
N HIS A 833 11.34 -9.84 16.47
CA HIS A 833 11.94 -11.17 16.66
C HIS A 833 11.76 -11.71 18.08
N PHE A 834 11.92 -10.83 19.08
CA PHE A 834 11.68 -11.19 20.47
C PHE A 834 10.24 -11.68 20.65
N TYR A 835 9.28 -10.88 20.18
CA TYR A 835 7.85 -11.19 20.24
C TYR A 835 7.49 -12.48 19.49
N ARG A 836 7.93 -12.61 18.23
CA ARG A 836 7.75 -13.78 17.37
C ARG A 836 8.23 -15.07 18.03
N ASN A 837 9.43 -15.06 18.61
CA ASN A 837 10.00 -16.26 19.22
C ASN A 837 9.21 -16.70 20.47
N ARG A 838 8.70 -15.75 21.26
CA ARG A 838 7.85 -16.05 22.43
C ARG A 838 6.50 -16.64 22.01
N LEU A 839 5.87 -16.09 20.95
CA LEU A 839 4.65 -16.65 20.39
C LEU A 839 4.85 -18.06 19.83
N ILE A 840 5.92 -18.29 19.04
CA ILE A 840 6.24 -19.62 18.49
C ILE A 840 6.38 -20.65 19.60
N ARG A 841 7.10 -20.31 20.68
CA ARG A 841 7.29 -21.20 21.82
C ARG A 841 5.98 -21.51 22.55
N ALA A 842 5.15 -20.50 22.77
CA ALA A 842 3.90 -20.65 23.50
C ALA A 842 2.84 -21.42 22.70
N PHE A 843 2.64 -21.06 21.44
CA PHE A 843 1.58 -21.62 20.60
C PHE A 843 2.07 -22.79 19.76
N LEU A 844 3.06 -22.61 18.89
CA LEU A 844 3.48 -23.70 17.99
C LEU A 844 4.24 -24.82 18.73
N GLY A 845 5.05 -24.45 19.72
CA GLY A 845 5.76 -25.38 20.60
C GLY A 845 4.84 -26.25 21.46
N ALA A 846 3.62 -25.78 21.77
CA ALA A 846 2.60 -26.57 22.48
C ALA A 846 2.22 -27.85 21.72
N THR A 847 2.31 -27.82 20.39
CA THR A 847 1.85 -28.90 19.51
C THR A 847 2.91 -29.99 19.26
N ARG A 848 4.14 -29.80 19.76
CA ARG A 848 5.23 -30.77 19.69
C ARG A 848 5.07 -31.88 20.75
N SER A 849 5.40 -33.11 20.37
CA SER A 849 5.45 -34.20 21.34
C SER A 849 6.53 -33.93 22.39
N ARG A 850 6.29 -34.40 23.63
CA ARG A 850 7.20 -34.14 24.76
C ARG A 850 8.57 -34.73 24.49
N GLU A 851 8.60 -35.97 24.02
CA GLU A 851 9.82 -36.73 23.76
C GLU A 851 10.68 -36.09 22.67
N GLU A 852 10.07 -35.62 21.58
CA GLU A 852 10.81 -34.97 20.50
C GLU A 852 11.39 -33.64 20.98
N ARG A 853 10.58 -32.81 21.63
CA ARG A 853 10.99 -31.47 22.06
C ARG A 853 12.08 -31.52 23.14
N ILE A 854 12.05 -32.50 24.06
CA ILE A 854 13.13 -32.68 25.05
C ILE A 854 14.47 -32.98 24.37
N LYS A 855 14.46 -33.67 23.22
CA LYS A 855 15.68 -34.00 22.48
C LYS A 855 16.22 -32.82 21.67
N THR A 856 15.35 -31.95 21.16
CA THR A 856 15.75 -30.88 20.21
C THR A 856 15.76 -29.47 20.80
N ALA A 857 15.00 -29.19 21.86
CA ALA A 857 14.95 -27.87 22.46
C ALA A 857 16.23 -27.54 23.21
N ASN A 858 16.65 -26.28 23.11
CA ASN A 858 17.76 -25.77 23.90
C ASN A 858 17.33 -25.67 25.38
N VAL A 859 18.04 -26.37 26.26
CA VAL A 859 17.71 -26.44 27.69
C VAL A 859 17.81 -25.08 28.39
N PHE A 860 18.73 -24.22 27.95
CA PHE A 860 18.96 -22.91 28.55
C PHE A 860 17.90 -21.87 28.14
N THR A 861 17.58 -21.78 26.85
CA THR A 861 16.64 -20.77 26.34
C THR A 861 15.19 -21.27 26.28
N GLY A 862 14.99 -22.59 26.29
CA GLY A 862 13.70 -23.23 26.08
C GLY A 862 13.15 -23.10 24.66
N PHE A 863 13.93 -22.59 23.70
CA PHE A 863 13.55 -22.47 22.29
C PHE A 863 13.96 -23.73 21.49
N ASP A 864 13.15 -24.07 20.49
CA ASP A 864 13.41 -25.16 19.55
C ASP A 864 13.15 -24.64 18.13
N THR A 865 14.10 -24.84 17.22
CA THR A 865 13.95 -24.43 15.81
C THR A 865 12.85 -25.20 15.09
N ASN A 866 12.49 -26.39 15.58
CA ASN A 866 11.43 -27.24 15.03
C ASN A 866 10.04 -26.91 15.60
N ASP A 867 9.93 -25.94 16.52
CA ASP A 867 8.61 -25.45 16.99
C ASP A 867 7.85 -24.79 15.83
N ASP A 868 8.54 -24.11 14.91
CA ASP A 868 7.96 -23.43 13.76
C ASP A 868 7.74 -24.36 12.55
N ILE A 869 6.82 -24.00 11.66
CA ILE A 869 6.42 -24.79 10.48
C ILE A 869 6.39 -23.87 9.25
N LEU A 870 6.83 -24.35 8.09
CA LEU A 870 6.69 -23.61 6.84
C LEU A 870 5.20 -23.42 6.49
N LEU A 871 4.77 -22.20 6.20
CA LEU A 871 3.37 -21.97 5.83
C LEU A 871 3.00 -22.73 4.55
N SER A 872 3.96 -22.87 3.64
CA SER A 872 3.83 -23.60 2.38
C SER A 872 3.59 -25.12 2.56
N SER A 873 3.88 -25.70 3.73
CA SER A 873 3.62 -27.12 4.02
C SER A 873 2.20 -27.41 4.52
N MET A 874 1.38 -26.38 4.77
CA MET A 874 -0.02 -26.55 5.21
C MET A 874 -0.93 -26.92 4.04
N ARG A 875 -0.64 -28.05 3.40
CA ARG A 875 -1.27 -28.55 2.18
C ARG A 875 -1.49 -30.06 2.24
N VAL A 876 -2.43 -30.56 1.45
CA VAL A 876 -2.84 -31.97 1.37
C VAL A 876 -1.70 -32.87 0.93
N ASP A 877 -0.84 -32.41 0.03
CA ASP A 877 0.36 -33.12 -0.44
C ASP A 877 1.37 -33.39 0.68
N ASN A 878 1.38 -32.54 1.71
CA ASN A 878 2.20 -32.64 2.91
C ASN A 878 1.46 -33.28 4.10
N GLY A 879 0.26 -33.82 3.88
CA GLY A 879 -0.52 -34.52 4.91
C GLY A 879 -1.39 -33.62 5.79
N TYR A 880 -1.59 -32.37 5.41
CA TYR A 880 -2.51 -31.45 6.12
C TYR A 880 -3.92 -31.50 5.53
N PHE A 881 -4.90 -31.88 6.36
CA PHE A 881 -6.31 -31.99 5.94
C PHE A 881 -7.24 -31.03 6.70
N GLY A 882 -6.69 -30.09 7.48
CA GLY A 882 -7.46 -29.11 8.24
C GLY A 882 -8.12 -28.02 7.37
N PRO A 883 -8.80 -27.05 8.00
CA PRO A 883 -9.27 -25.86 7.32
C PRO A 883 -8.09 -25.09 6.69
N PHE A 884 -8.27 -24.55 5.50
CA PHE A 884 -7.26 -23.78 4.79
C PHE A 884 -6.96 -22.47 5.54
N PRO A 885 -5.71 -22.24 5.99
CA PRO A 885 -5.39 -21.08 6.80
C PRO A 885 -5.28 -19.80 5.97
N LEU A 886 -5.95 -18.75 6.46
CA LEU A 886 -5.80 -17.36 6.02
C LEU A 886 -5.34 -16.55 7.23
N ILE A 887 -4.10 -16.09 7.19
CA ILE A 887 -3.54 -15.23 8.25
C ILE A 887 -3.50 -13.82 7.69
N ASN A 888 -4.36 -12.95 8.23
CA ASN A 888 -4.57 -11.61 7.72
C ASN A 888 -3.66 -10.62 8.44
N SER A 889 -3.05 -9.74 7.67
CA SER A 889 -2.20 -8.64 8.13
C SER A 889 -2.58 -7.36 7.40
N THR A 890 -2.17 -6.21 7.93
CA THR A 890 -2.43 -4.92 7.28
C THR A 890 -1.19 -4.47 6.53
N LEU A 891 -1.32 -4.25 5.22
CA LEU A 891 -0.39 -3.48 4.43
C LEU A 891 -0.55 -2.00 4.76
N ASN A 892 0.47 -1.37 5.34
CA ASN A 892 0.41 0.06 5.65
C ASN A 892 0.63 0.90 4.40
N ALA A 893 -0.32 1.78 4.10
CA ALA A 893 -0.33 2.63 2.92
C ALA A 893 -0.73 4.06 3.33
N THR A 894 0.15 4.76 4.05
CA THR A 894 -0.11 6.13 4.53
C THR A 894 0.11 7.18 3.44
N VAL A 895 0.84 6.82 2.38
CA VAL A 895 1.04 7.63 1.17
C VAL A 895 0.31 6.91 0.04
N VAL A 896 -0.92 7.35 -0.25
CA VAL A 896 -1.72 6.81 -1.36
C VAL A 896 -2.10 7.97 -2.27
N ILE A 897 -1.83 7.80 -3.57
CA ILE A 897 -2.18 8.78 -4.62
C ILE A 897 -3.69 8.77 -4.88
N ALA A 898 -4.34 7.61 -4.69
CA ALA A 898 -5.77 7.41 -4.85
C ALA A 898 -6.56 7.99 -3.65
N LEU A 899 -7.28 9.10 -3.89
CA LEU A 899 -7.99 9.87 -2.87
C LEU A 899 -9.10 9.08 -2.16
N ASP A 900 -9.70 8.08 -2.82
CA ASP A 900 -10.74 7.20 -2.29
C ASP A 900 -10.25 6.26 -1.18
N ARG A 901 -8.93 6.13 -1.01
CA ARG A 901 -8.28 5.25 -0.03
C ARG A 901 -7.41 5.99 0.98
N GLN A 902 -7.30 7.31 0.86
CA GLN A 902 -6.45 8.14 1.72
C GLN A 902 -6.84 8.02 3.20
N ASP A 903 -8.14 7.92 3.50
CA ASP A 903 -8.64 7.79 4.86
C ASP A 903 -8.33 6.41 5.45
N ARG A 904 -8.24 5.35 4.62
CA ARG A 904 -8.05 3.97 5.11
C ARG A 904 -6.63 3.71 5.60
N MET A 905 -5.65 4.38 4.98
CA MET A 905 -4.22 4.26 5.25
C MET A 905 -3.64 2.82 5.29
N GLY A 906 -4.38 1.82 4.80
CA GLY A 906 -3.94 0.43 4.74
C GLY A 906 -4.89 -0.50 3.98
N GLU A 907 -4.39 -1.71 3.66
CA GLU A 907 -5.09 -2.75 2.88
C GLU A 907 -4.90 -4.16 3.46
N SER A 908 -5.79 -5.09 3.11
CA SER A 908 -5.67 -6.51 3.47
C SER A 908 -4.48 -7.16 2.77
N PHE A 909 -3.52 -7.65 3.55
CA PHE A 909 -2.44 -8.52 3.10
C PHE A 909 -2.60 -9.91 3.70
N VAL A 910 -2.66 -10.93 2.84
CA VAL A 910 -2.95 -12.30 3.26
C VAL A 910 -1.72 -13.18 3.15
N PHE A 911 -1.46 -13.94 4.19
CA PHE A 911 -0.56 -15.09 4.17
C PHE A 911 -1.40 -16.38 4.09
N SER A 912 -1.29 -17.11 2.98
CA SER A 912 -1.90 -18.44 2.80
C SER A 912 -0.85 -19.49 2.40
N PRO A 913 -1.16 -20.80 2.51
CA PRO A 913 -0.23 -21.86 2.12
C PRO A 913 0.19 -21.83 0.66
N LEU A 914 -0.69 -21.35 -0.21
CA LEU A 914 -0.44 -21.30 -1.65
C LEU A 914 0.18 -19.98 -2.08
N TYR A 915 -0.37 -18.85 -1.60
CA TYR A 915 0.03 -17.51 -2.03
C TYR A 915 0.09 -16.50 -0.88
N CYS A 916 1.00 -15.54 -1.00
CA CYS A 916 1.08 -14.38 -0.14
C CYS A 916 0.97 -13.10 -0.98
N GLY A 917 0.28 -12.08 -0.47
CA GLY A 917 0.15 -10.83 -1.18
C GLY A 917 -1.07 -10.02 -0.83
N TYR A 918 -1.34 -9.02 -1.67
CA TYR A 918 -2.47 -8.11 -1.57
C TYR A 918 -2.98 -7.72 -2.97
N ASP A 919 -4.15 -7.10 -2.98
CA ASP A 919 -4.76 -6.56 -4.18
C ASP A 919 -5.16 -5.10 -3.93
N PHE A 920 -4.63 -4.19 -4.75
CA PHE A 920 -4.91 -2.76 -4.65
C PHE A 920 -5.86 -2.27 -5.76
N SER A 921 -6.41 -3.18 -6.59
CA SER A 921 -7.17 -2.77 -7.78
C SER A 921 -8.54 -2.17 -7.42
N PRO A 922 -8.85 -0.92 -7.83
CA PRO A 922 -10.11 -0.26 -7.53
C PRO A 922 -11.22 -0.53 -8.54
N THR A 923 -11.26 -1.73 -9.17
CA THR A 923 -12.16 -2.15 -10.28
C THR A 923 -11.68 -1.89 -11.73
N ARG A 924 -10.41 -1.52 -11.96
CA ARG A 924 -9.86 -1.35 -13.32
C ARG A 924 -9.08 -2.57 -13.83
N SER A 925 -9.27 -2.89 -15.11
CA SER A 925 -8.59 -3.97 -15.82
C SER A 925 -7.08 -3.79 -15.82
N SER A 926 -6.39 -4.72 -15.14
CA SER A 926 -5.02 -5.19 -15.39
C SER A 926 -4.02 -4.15 -15.92
N THR A 927 -4.05 -2.91 -15.46
CA THR A 927 -3.20 -1.86 -16.02
C THR A 927 -1.91 -1.82 -15.21
N TYR A 928 -0.81 -2.17 -15.87
CA TYR A 928 0.51 -1.74 -15.46
C TYR A 928 0.44 -0.20 -15.45
N ASN A 929 0.45 0.41 -14.27
CA ASN A 929 0.22 1.85 -14.11
C ASN A 929 1.26 2.65 -14.93
N ILE A 930 1.02 3.95 -15.11
CA ILE A 930 1.93 4.91 -15.77
C ILE A 930 3.37 4.77 -15.21
N ASP A 931 3.50 4.36 -13.94
CA ASP A 931 4.76 4.19 -13.22
C ASP A 931 5.37 2.76 -13.27
N HIS A 932 4.89 1.90 -14.18
CA HIS A 932 5.44 0.56 -14.36
C HIS A 932 5.27 -0.39 -13.16
N VAL A 933 4.13 -0.32 -12.46
CA VAL A 933 3.78 -1.21 -11.34
C VAL A 933 2.37 -1.78 -11.54
N TYR A 934 2.20 -3.10 -11.38
CA TYR A 934 0.88 -3.77 -11.42
C TYR A 934 0.01 -3.35 -10.25
N GLU A 935 -1.32 -3.28 -10.35
CA GLU A 935 -2.18 -2.97 -9.17
C GLU A 935 -2.34 -4.15 -8.19
N TYR A 936 -2.02 -5.38 -8.62
CA TYR A 936 -2.11 -6.60 -7.81
C TYR A 936 -0.73 -7.19 -7.52
N GLY A 937 -0.62 -7.92 -6.41
CA GLY A 937 0.67 -8.39 -5.91
C GLY A 937 0.59 -9.73 -5.18
N TYR A 938 0.06 -10.79 -5.77
CA TYR A 938 0.17 -12.14 -5.19
C TYR A 938 1.36 -12.92 -5.73
N ARG A 939 2.04 -13.65 -4.84
CA ARG A 939 3.23 -14.45 -5.11
C ARG A 939 3.12 -15.85 -4.49
N PRO A 940 3.70 -16.90 -5.12
CA PRO A 940 3.73 -18.23 -4.51
C PRO A 940 4.42 -18.22 -3.14
N THR A 941 3.74 -18.75 -2.11
CA THR A 941 4.23 -18.70 -0.72
C THR A 941 5.60 -19.34 -0.56
N ALA A 942 5.86 -20.47 -1.24
CA ALA A 942 7.11 -21.21 -1.13
C ALA A 942 8.36 -20.43 -1.56
N GLN A 943 8.21 -19.33 -2.29
CA GLN A 943 9.31 -18.49 -2.77
C GLN A 943 9.24 -17.04 -2.24
N PHE A 944 8.11 -16.65 -1.64
CA PHE A 944 7.89 -15.30 -1.16
C PHE A 944 8.76 -15.02 0.07
N SER A 945 9.42 -13.86 0.11
CA SER A 945 10.26 -13.40 1.23
C SER A 945 11.46 -14.29 1.61
N ASN A 946 11.55 -15.54 1.16
CA ASN A 946 12.67 -16.43 1.39
C ASN A 946 12.73 -17.50 0.30
N GLU A 947 13.84 -17.53 -0.45
CA GLU A 947 14.07 -18.49 -1.53
C GLU A 947 14.12 -19.95 -1.05
N LYS A 948 14.38 -20.19 0.25
CA LYS A 948 14.50 -21.52 0.85
C LYS A 948 13.21 -22.03 1.52
N GLY A 949 12.03 -21.60 1.05
CA GLY A 949 10.75 -22.22 1.46
C GLY A 949 9.62 -21.27 1.87
N GLY A 950 9.82 -19.95 1.77
CA GLY A 950 8.80 -18.96 2.09
C GLY A 950 8.75 -18.51 3.55
N PRO A 951 7.72 -17.73 3.94
CA PRO A 951 7.47 -17.39 5.34
C PRO A 951 7.02 -18.63 6.14
N THR A 952 7.39 -18.67 7.42
CA THR A 952 6.88 -19.66 8.36
C THR A 952 5.52 -19.24 8.93
N LEU A 953 4.76 -20.21 9.42
CA LEU A 953 3.51 -19.98 10.14
C LEU A 953 3.72 -19.04 11.33
N GLY A 954 4.81 -19.23 12.09
CA GLY A 954 5.18 -18.38 13.21
C GLY A 954 5.47 -16.94 12.84
N THR A 955 6.16 -16.72 11.71
CA THR A 955 6.39 -15.36 11.17
C THR A 955 5.08 -14.70 10.75
N ALA A 956 4.23 -15.40 9.99
CA ALA A 956 2.94 -14.86 9.56
C ALA A 956 2.03 -14.51 10.76
N MET A 957 1.97 -15.39 11.76
CA MET A 957 1.26 -15.19 13.02
C MET A 957 1.77 -13.95 13.78
N ALA A 958 3.09 -13.78 13.90
CA ALA A 958 3.67 -12.64 14.61
C ALA A 958 3.45 -11.32 13.87
N ILE A 959 3.51 -11.30 12.53
CA ILE A 959 3.19 -10.11 11.73
C ILE A 959 1.71 -9.75 11.88
N SER A 960 0.82 -10.75 11.81
CA SER A 960 -0.63 -10.56 12.00
C SER A 960 -1.00 -10.04 13.39
N GLY A 961 -0.17 -10.30 14.42
CA GLY A 961 -0.34 -9.79 15.79
C GLY A 961 0.54 -8.58 16.15
N ALA A 962 1.11 -7.88 15.16
CA ALA A 962 2.03 -6.76 15.39
C ALA A 962 1.31 -5.44 15.72
N ALA A 963 0.54 -5.41 16.82
CA ALA A 963 -0.34 -4.30 17.17
C ALA A 963 0.40 -2.97 17.45
N ILE A 964 1.69 -3.01 17.82
CA ILE A 964 2.50 -1.81 18.10
C ILE A 964 3.45 -1.55 16.92
N ASN A 965 3.27 -0.45 16.19
CA ASN A 965 3.97 -0.12 14.95
C ASN A 965 3.90 1.39 14.64
N PRO A 966 4.90 2.00 13.99
CA PRO A 966 4.85 3.42 13.64
C PRO A 966 3.78 3.76 12.60
N ASN A 967 3.48 2.82 11.70
CA ASN A 967 2.43 2.92 10.71
C ASN A 967 1.28 1.98 11.10
N TRP A 968 0.09 2.55 11.36
CA TRP A 968 -1.06 1.94 12.06
C TRP A 968 -2.37 2.10 11.30
N GLY A 969 -2.34 2.02 9.97
CA GLY A 969 -3.54 2.28 9.16
C GLY A 969 -4.21 3.59 9.58
N TYR A 970 -5.53 3.56 9.83
CA TYR A 970 -6.34 4.72 10.24
C TYR A 970 -5.85 5.45 11.50
N HIS A 971 -5.16 4.76 12.42
CA HIS A 971 -4.66 5.34 13.67
C HIS A 971 -3.24 5.93 13.56
N SER A 972 -2.67 5.98 12.36
CA SER A 972 -1.33 6.52 12.13
C SER A 972 -1.27 8.01 12.48
N SER A 973 -0.38 8.39 13.38
CA SER A 973 -0.02 9.80 13.60
C SER A 973 1.50 9.96 13.57
N ALA A 974 1.98 11.02 12.92
CA ALA A 974 3.42 11.28 12.80
C ALA A 974 4.11 11.38 14.18
N THR A 975 3.41 11.91 15.18
CA THR A 975 3.90 12.04 16.56
C THR A 975 4.10 10.68 17.23
N ILE A 976 3.11 9.79 17.15
CA ILE A 976 3.21 8.46 17.76
C ILE A 976 4.22 7.60 16.98
N ALA A 977 4.21 7.71 15.64
CA ALA A 977 5.17 7.03 14.79
C ALA A 977 6.62 7.37 15.15
N PHE A 978 6.90 8.65 15.39
CA PHE A 978 8.19 9.13 15.85
C PHE A 978 8.62 8.45 17.16
N LEU A 979 7.76 8.48 18.19
CA LEU A 979 8.07 7.92 19.51
C LEU A 979 8.31 6.40 19.45
N LEU A 980 7.42 5.67 18.77
CA LEU A 980 7.56 4.22 18.68
C LEU A 980 8.81 3.80 17.93
N THR A 981 9.15 4.51 16.85
CA THR A 981 10.38 4.24 16.08
C THR A 981 11.62 4.49 16.92
N LEU A 982 11.65 5.64 17.61
CA LEU A 982 12.78 6.10 18.39
C LEU A 982 13.10 5.20 19.60
N PHE A 983 12.06 4.71 20.29
CA PHE A 983 12.20 3.76 21.40
C PHE A 983 12.15 2.31 20.95
N ASN A 984 12.18 2.07 19.64
CA ASN A 984 12.11 0.74 19.03
C ASN A 984 10.92 -0.11 19.52
N LEU A 985 9.83 0.55 19.89
CA LEU A 985 8.58 -0.05 20.29
C LEU A 985 7.78 -0.36 19.02
N ARG A 986 8.37 -1.14 18.12
CA ARG A 986 7.76 -1.52 16.84
C ARG A 986 7.86 -3.02 16.60
N LEU A 987 6.73 -3.55 16.15
CA LEU A 987 6.51 -4.94 15.81
C LEU A 987 6.18 -5.12 14.33
N GLY A 988 5.91 -4.05 13.57
CA GLY A 988 5.69 -4.17 12.13
C GLY A 988 6.94 -4.60 11.40
N TRP A 989 6.73 -5.10 10.18
CA TRP A 989 7.73 -5.82 9.41
C TRP A 989 7.86 -5.28 7.99
N TRP A 990 9.07 -4.87 7.60
CA TRP A 990 9.37 -4.44 6.23
C TRP A 990 9.68 -5.65 5.36
N ILE A 991 8.86 -5.95 4.37
CA ILE A 991 9.00 -7.13 3.50
C ILE A 991 9.13 -6.72 2.04
N GLY A 992 9.78 -7.54 1.22
CA GLY A 992 9.86 -7.32 -0.22
C GLY A 992 8.49 -7.13 -0.86
N ASN A 993 8.33 -6.07 -1.65
CA ASN A 993 7.05 -5.74 -2.27
C ASN A 993 6.68 -6.79 -3.32
N PRO A 994 5.56 -7.51 -3.18
CA PRO A 994 5.18 -8.55 -4.12
C PRO A 994 4.84 -8.02 -5.53
N ARG A 995 4.63 -6.72 -5.71
CA ARG A 995 4.41 -6.11 -7.03
C ARG A 995 5.71 -5.87 -7.80
N LEU A 996 6.86 -5.87 -7.12
CA LEU A 996 8.17 -5.49 -7.66
C LEU A 996 9.17 -6.66 -7.63
N ASN A 997 10.42 -6.39 -7.99
CA ASN A 997 11.47 -7.42 -8.13
C ASN A 997 12.04 -7.91 -6.79
N GLU A 998 11.93 -7.14 -5.71
CA GLU A 998 12.51 -7.47 -4.40
C GLU A 998 11.61 -8.41 -3.55
N TRP A 999 10.52 -8.95 -4.09
CA TRP A 999 9.51 -9.77 -3.40
C TRP A 999 10.02 -11.04 -2.70
N LYS A 1000 11.20 -11.53 -3.10
CA LYS A 1000 11.85 -12.70 -2.49
C LYS A 1000 12.70 -12.35 -1.26
N ARG A 1001 12.87 -11.07 -0.94
CA ARG A 1001 13.71 -10.62 0.17
C ARG A 1001 12.89 -10.40 1.45
N PRO A 1002 13.36 -10.91 2.60
CA PRO A 1002 12.64 -10.78 3.87
C PRO A 1002 12.83 -9.43 4.54
N ASP A 1003 13.89 -8.71 4.18
CA ASP A 1003 14.33 -7.48 4.81
C ASP A 1003 15.06 -6.56 3.81
N PRO A 1004 15.00 -5.23 4.02
CA PRO A 1004 15.76 -4.30 3.21
C PRO A 1004 17.25 -4.31 3.58
N PRO A 1005 18.17 -4.32 2.60
CA PRO A 1005 19.62 -4.39 2.85
C PRO A 1005 20.19 -3.12 3.47
N PHE A 1006 19.49 -1.98 3.35
CA PHE A 1006 19.86 -0.71 3.96
C PHE A 1006 18.72 -0.22 4.85
N GLY A 1007 18.87 -0.43 6.17
CA GLY A 1007 17.82 -0.17 7.14
C GLY A 1007 17.49 1.30 7.39
N LEU A 1008 18.47 2.21 7.27
CA LEU A 1008 18.33 3.63 7.63
C LEU A 1008 17.19 4.32 6.87
N LEU A 1009 17.05 4.04 5.56
CA LEU A 1009 15.99 4.65 4.76
C LEU A 1009 14.60 4.30 5.31
N TYR A 1010 14.39 3.03 5.65
CA TYR A 1010 13.11 2.54 6.16
C TYR A 1010 12.88 2.97 7.62
N LEU A 1011 13.93 3.03 8.43
CA LEU A 1011 13.87 3.59 9.78
C LEU A 1011 13.48 5.09 9.77
N MET A 1012 14.05 5.88 8.86
CA MET A 1012 13.68 7.29 8.69
C MET A 1012 12.24 7.45 8.21
N ARG A 1013 11.74 6.51 7.40
CA ARG A 1013 10.34 6.48 6.94
C ARG A 1013 9.37 6.13 8.05
N ASP A 1014 9.72 5.17 8.91
CA ASP A 1014 8.97 4.87 10.13
C ASP A 1014 8.94 6.08 11.07
N LEU A 1015 10.06 6.79 11.23
CA LEU A 1015 10.18 7.97 12.08
C LEU A 1015 9.22 9.10 11.68
N ILE A 1016 8.96 9.26 10.38
CA ILE A 1016 8.03 10.28 9.84
C ILE A 1016 6.63 9.73 9.54
N GLY A 1017 6.35 8.46 9.87
CA GLY A 1017 5.06 7.80 9.65
C GLY A 1017 4.68 7.68 8.17
N LYS A 1018 5.63 7.32 7.29
CA LYS A 1018 5.39 7.17 5.84
C LYS A 1018 5.68 5.77 5.31
N SER A 1019 4.63 5.03 5.00
CA SER A 1019 4.67 3.81 4.19
C SER A 1019 4.05 4.04 2.80
N ASP A 1020 4.68 3.48 1.77
CA ASP A 1020 4.31 3.66 0.36
C ASP A 1020 4.33 2.30 -0.34
N ILE A 1021 3.26 2.02 -1.09
CA ILE A 1021 2.99 0.74 -1.74
C ILE A 1021 3.77 0.55 -3.05
N ASP A 1022 4.36 1.61 -3.59
CA ASP A 1022 5.14 1.58 -4.84
C ASP A 1022 6.66 1.49 -4.59
N MET A 1023 7.07 1.37 -3.32
CA MET A 1023 8.46 1.15 -2.92
C MET A 1023 8.87 -0.34 -3.04
N ASN A 1024 10.17 -0.59 -3.18
CA ASN A 1024 10.75 -1.95 -3.24
C ASN A 1024 10.37 -2.83 -2.04
N TYR A 1025 10.10 -2.23 -0.89
CA TYR A 1025 9.70 -2.92 0.34
C TYR A 1025 8.47 -2.22 0.92
N VAL A 1026 7.57 -3.02 1.50
CA VAL A 1026 6.31 -2.56 2.10
C VAL A 1026 6.26 -2.93 3.58
N CYS A 1027 5.59 -2.10 4.39
CA CYS A 1027 5.47 -2.32 5.83
C CYS A 1027 4.16 -3.05 6.16
N LEU A 1028 4.27 -4.24 6.77
CA LEU A 1028 3.14 -5.01 7.28
C LEU A 1028 2.98 -4.83 8.79
N SER A 1029 1.74 -4.88 9.27
CA SER A 1029 1.39 -4.79 10.69
C SER A 1029 0.17 -5.65 11.04
N ASP A 1030 -0.32 -5.54 12.28
CA ASP A 1030 -1.48 -6.29 12.76
C ASP A 1030 -2.66 -6.25 11.78
N GLY A 1031 -3.30 -7.39 11.55
CA GLY A 1031 -4.48 -7.49 10.67
C GLY A 1031 -5.66 -6.66 11.17
N GLY A 1032 -5.73 -6.40 12.48
CA GLY A 1032 -6.77 -5.61 13.12
C GLY A 1032 -6.76 -4.14 12.75
N HIS A 1033 -5.64 -3.60 12.24
CA HIS A 1033 -5.61 -2.24 11.69
C HIS A 1033 -6.45 -2.11 10.40
N PHE A 1034 -6.75 -3.22 9.73
CA PHE A 1034 -7.65 -3.27 8.57
C PHE A 1034 -8.97 -3.99 8.91
N ASP A 1035 -8.92 -5.27 9.25
CA ASP A 1035 -10.11 -6.06 9.58
C ASP A 1035 -9.82 -6.88 10.82
N ASN A 1036 -10.31 -6.43 11.98
CA ASN A 1036 -10.10 -7.12 13.24
C ASN A 1036 -10.94 -8.40 13.39
N MET A 1037 -11.98 -8.58 12.57
CA MET A 1037 -12.84 -9.77 12.62
C MET A 1037 -12.29 -10.94 11.81
N GLY A 1038 -11.46 -10.68 10.80
CA GLY A 1038 -11.04 -11.68 9.82
C GLY A 1038 -12.17 -12.08 8.86
N LEU A 1039 -13.20 -11.25 8.73
CA LEU A 1039 -14.39 -11.47 7.91
C LEU A 1039 -14.14 -11.16 6.41
N TYR A 1040 -13.35 -10.12 6.14
CA TYR A 1040 -13.19 -9.53 4.81
C TYR A 1040 -12.75 -10.56 3.76
N GLU A 1041 -11.73 -11.37 4.08
CA GLU A 1041 -11.18 -12.37 3.16
C GLU A 1041 -12.06 -13.62 2.98
N LEU A 1042 -12.93 -13.92 3.94
CA LEU A 1042 -13.95 -14.96 3.80
C LEU A 1042 -15.09 -14.49 2.89
N VAL A 1043 -15.50 -13.23 3.03
CA VAL A 1043 -16.50 -12.60 2.17
C VAL A 1043 -15.98 -12.50 0.74
N ARG A 1044 -14.71 -12.12 0.54
CA ARG A 1044 -14.05 -12.10 -0.77
C ARG A 1044 -14.12 -13.45 -1.49
N ARG A 1045 -14.01 -14.55 -0.74
CA ARG A 1045 -14.08 -15.95 -1.22
C ARG A 1045 -15.51 -16.50 -1.35
N ARG A 1046 -16.53 -15.67 -1.13
CA ARG A 1046 -17.96 -16.05 -1.25
C ARG A 1046 -18.34 -17.21 -0.32
N CYS A 1047 -17.80 -17.23 0.91
CA CYS A 1047 -18.19 -18.23 1.90
C CYS A 1047 -19.70 -18.15 2.17
N GLN A 1048 -20.42 -19.26 2.00
CA GLN A 1048 -21.86 -19.27 2.21
C GLN A 1048 -22.19 -19.28 3.71
N TYR A 1049 -21.35 -19.89 4.52
CA TYR A 1049 -21.51 -19.92 5.98
C TYR A 1049 -20.24 -19.38 6.62
N VAL A 1050 -20.37 -18.33 7.42
CA VAL A 1050 -19.27 -17.71 8.16
C VAL A 1050 -19.60 -17.70 9.64
N LEU A 1051 -18.73 -18.29 10.47
CA LEU A 1051 -18.80 -18.20 11.92
C LEU A 1051 -17.68 -17.28 12.42
N ILE A 1052 -18.00 -16.25 13.21
CA ILE A 1052 -17.04 -15.34 13.80
C ILE A 1052 -17.00 -15.53 15.32
N GLY A 1053 -15.83 -15.75 15.87
CA GLY A 1053 -15.56 -15.61 17.30
C GLY A 1053 -14.90 -14.26 17.59
N ASP A 1054 -15.66 -13.34 18.18
CA ASP A 1054 -15.26 -11.98 18.52
C ASP A 1054 -14.98 -11.82 20.02
N ALA A 1055 -13.72 -11.57 20.31
CA ALA A 1055 -13.22 -11.17 21.61
C ALA A 1055 -12.38 -9.88 21.54
N GLU A 1056 -12.75 -8.94 20.66
CA GLU A 1056 -12.27 -7.57 20.64
C GLU A 1056 -12.69 -6.80 21.91
N GLN A 1057 -11.91 -5.78 22.27
CA GLN A 1057 -12.17 -4.94 23.42
C GLN A 1057 -13.23 -3.93 23.00
N ASP A 1058 -14.36 -3.99 23.66
CA ASP A 1058 -15.52 -3.19 23.30
C ASP A 1058 -16.36 -2.93 24.55
N GLN A 1059 -15.91 -1.97 25.36
CA GLN A 1059 -16.53 -1.68 26.66
C GLN A 1059 -18.00 -1.27 26.51
N GLU A 1060 -18.34 -0.55 25.44
CA GLU A 1060 -19.69 -0.09 25.15
C GLU A 1060 -20.55 -1.17 24.44
N ASN A 1061 -19.94 -2.30 24.03
CA ASN A 1061 -20.56 -3.31 23.16
C ASN A 1061 -21.13 -2.71 21.86
N ALA A 1062 -20.43 -1.72 21.30
CA ALA A 1062 -20.83 -1.02 20.06
C ALA A 1062 -20.58 -1.88 18.80
N CYS A 1063 -19.83 -2.97 18.92
CA CYS A 1063 -19.44 -3.88 17.85
C CYS A 1063 -18.73 -3.15 16.69
N GLU A 1064 -17.86 -2.18 17.01
CA GLU A 1064 -17.21 -1.31 16.01
C GLU A 1064 -16.41 -2.12 14.98
N GLY A 1065 -15.65 -3.13 15.41
CA GLY A 1065 -14.87 -4.00 14.52
C GLY A 1065 -15.72 -4.70 13.46
N LEU A 1066 -16.89 -5.22 13.87
CA LEU A 1066 -17.86 -5.82 12.94
C LEU A 1066 -18.47 -4.78 12.00
N ALA A 1067 -18.89 -3.63 12.52
CA ALA A 1067 -19.47 -2.56 11.70
C ALA A 1067 -18.48 -2.04 10.64
N ASN A 1068 -17.21 -1.90 11.00
CA ASN A 1068 -16.13 -1.52 10.10
C ASN A 1068 -15.88 -2.59 9.02
N ALA A 1069 -15.87 -3.87 9.38
CA ALA A 1069 -15.75 -4.96 8.42
C ALA A 1069 -16.93 -4.99 7.43
N ILE A 1070 -18.17 -4.86 7.90
CA ILE A 1070 -19.38 -4.78 7.05
C ILE A 1070 -19.28 -3.61 6.07
N ARG A 1071 -18.91 -2.41 6.55
CA ARG A 1071 -18.76 -1.22 5.71
C ARG A 1071 -17.73 -1.43 4.60
N ARG A 1072 -16.60 -2.09 4.91
CA ARG A 1072 -15.56 -2.40 3.91
C ARG A 1072 -16.04 -3.43 2.89
N CYS A 1073 -16.69 -4.51 3.32
CA CYS A 1073 -17.28 -5.51 2.41
C CYS A 1073 -18.31 -4.88 1.45
N ARG A 1074 -19.11 -3.93 1.93
CA ARG A 1074 -20.04 -3.16 1.10
C ARG A 1074 -19.30 -2.34 0.04
N ILE A 1075 -18.31 -1.54 0.45
CA ILE A 1075 -17.62 -0.63 -0.48
C ILE A 1075 -16.78 -1.40 -1.51
N ASP A 1076 -16.06 -2.44 -1.08
CA ASP A 1076 -15.06 -3.09 -1.92
C ASP A 1076 -15.62 -4.26 -2.73
N PHE A 1077 -16.63 -4.97 -2.21
CA PHE A 1077 -17.21 -6.14 -2.87
C PHE A 1077 -18.68 -5.97 -3.27
N GLY A 1078 -19.34 -4.88 -2.87
CA GLY A 1078 -20.78 -4.71 -3.05
C GLY A 1078 -21.62 -5.72 -2.27
N VAL A 1079 -21.07 -6.28 -1.17
CA VAL A 1079 -21.73 -7.27 -0.33
C VAL A 1079 -22.42 -6.56 0.83
N GLU A 1080 -23.72 -6.79 0.98
CA GLU A 1080 -24.48 -6.30 2.13
C GLU A 1080 -24.57 -7.39 3.20
N ILE A 1081 -24.48 -6.99 4.48
CA ILE A 1081 -24.61 -7.90 5.62
C ILE A 1081 -25.62 -7.26 6.56
N GLU A 1082 -26.72 -7.98 6.79
CA GLU A 1082 -27.77 -7.58 7.72
C GLU A 1082 -27.70 -8.44 8.98
N ILE A 1083 -27.55 -7.80 10.13
CA ILE A 1083 -27.47 -8.45 11.43
C ILE A 1083 -28.06 -7.54 12.50
N ASP A 1084 -28.95 -8.07 13.33
CA ASP A 1084 -29.55 -7.36 14.46
C ASP A 1084 -28.74 -7.64 15.73
N LEU A 1085 -28.10 -6.63 16.30
CA LEU A 1085 -27.19 -6.75 17.44
C LEU A 1085 -27.84 -6.43 18.79
N ASP A 1086 -29.12 -6.07 18.85
CA ASP A 1086 -29.79 -5.55 20.05
C ASP A 1086 -29.66 -6.50 21.25
N LYS A 1087 -29.68 -7.82 21.00
CA LYS A 1087 -29.54 -8.84 22.05
C LYS A 1087 -28.13 -9.00 22.61
N ILE A 1088 -27.10 -8.71 21.82
CA ILE A 1088 -25.70 -8.66 22.27
C ILE A 1088 -25.47 -7.38 23.08
N VAL A 1089 -25.94 -6.24 22.56
CA VAL A 1089 -25.83 -4.94 23.24
C VAL A 1089 -26.53 -4.97 24.60
N SER A 1090 -27.71 -5.61 24.68
CA SER A 1090 -28.45 -5.79 25.93
C SER A 1090 -27.94 -6.95 26.81
N LYS A 1091 -26.82 -7.59 26.45
CA LYS A 1091 -26.17 -8.69 27.20
C LYS A 1091 -27.07 -9.91 27.47
N LYS A 1092 -28.01 -10.19 26.56
CA LYS A 1092 -28.96 -11.31 26.69
C LYS A 1092 -28.48 -12.59 26.00
N GLU A 1093 -27.79 -12.45 24.87
CA GLU A 1093 -27.31 -13.57 24.05
C GLU A 1093 -25.84 -13.37 23.66
N HIS A 1094 -25.09 -14.48 23.58
CA HIS A 1094 -23.70 -14.49 23.11
C HIS A 1094 -23.58 -14.59 21.58
N ILE A 1095 -24.63 -15.10 20.94
CA ILE A 1095 -24.61 -15.55 19.56
C ILE A 1095 -25.80 -14.95 18.80
N ILE A 1096 -25.53 -14.43 17.62
CA ILE A 1096 -26.53 -13.83 16.74
C ILE A 1096 -26.32 -14.33 15.32
N LYS A 1097 -27.44 -14.56 14.61
CA LYS A 1097 -27.45 -14.92 13.20
C LYS A 1097 -27.77 -13.70 12.35
N GLY A 1098 -26.97 -13.46 11.33
CA GLY A 1098 -27.21 -12.48 10.27
C GLY A 1098 -27.22 -13.12 8.89
N THR A 1099 -27.56 -12.33 7.88
CA THR A 1099 -27.65 -12.73 6.48
C THR A 1099 -26.63 -11.96 5.65
N ILE A 1100 -25.91 -12.66 4.77
CA ILE A 1100 -24.96 -12.07 3.83
C ILE A 1100 -25.60 -12.07 2.45
N PHE A 1101 -25.69 -10.91 1.82
CA PHE A 1101 -26.23 -10.74 0.47
C PHE A 1101 -25.09 -10.51 -0.52
N TYR A 1102 -24.77 -11.55 -1.27
CA TYR A 1102 -23.76 -11.49 -2.32
C TYR A 1102 -24.36 -10.91 -3.62
N PRO A 1103 -23.67 -9.96 -4.29
CA PRO A 1103 -24.14 -9.42 -5.55
C PRO A 1103 -24.11 -10.48 -6.66
N GLY A 1104 -25.16 -10.52 -7.50
CA GLY A 1104 -25.36 -11.50 -8.59
C GLY A 1104 -26.81 -11.61 -9.07
N ALA A 1105 -27.03 -12.13 -10.29
CA ALA A 1105 -28.34 -12.36 -10.92
C ALA A 1105 -29.28 -13.28 -10.12
N ALA A 1106 -28.74 -14.11 -9.23
CA ALA A 1106 -29.48 -14.71 -8.13
C ALA A 1106 -28.97 -14.05 -6.84
N LYS A 1107 -29.83 -13.36 -6.09
CA LYS A 1107 -29.52 -12.90 -4.72
C LYS A 1107 -29.07 -14.13 -3.92
N GLN A 1108 -27.75 -14.31 -3.80
CA GLN A 1108 -27.20 -15.46 -3.09
C GLN A 1108 -27.12 -15.07 -1.63
N GLU A 1109 -27.92 -15.74 -0.82
CA GLU A 1109 -27.91 -15.57 0.63
C GLU A 1109 -26.88 -16.51 1.26
N GLY A 1110 -25.99 -15.91 2.04
CA GLY A 1110 -25.12 -16.57 2.99
C GLY A 1110 -25.61 -16.35 4.42
N THR A 1111 -25.09 -17.12 5.36
CA THR A 1111 -25.37 -16.99 6.79
C THR A 1111 -24.12 -16.54 7.51
N LEU A 1112 -24.27 -15.50 8.34
CA LEU A 1112 -23.25 -15.06 9.30
C LEU A 1112 -23.68 -15.47 10.70
N ILE A 1113 -22.82 -16.19 11.42
CA ILE A 1113 -22.98 -16.49 12.84
C ILE A 1113 -21.94 -15.68 13.60
N TYR A 1114 -22.39 -14.74 14.41
CA TYR A 1114 -21.53 -13.84 15.19
C TYR A 1114 -21.59 -14.21 16.66
N ILE A 1115 -20.44 -14.51 17.26
CA ILE A 1115 -20.31 -14.90 18.67
C ILE A 1115 -19.44 -13.87 19.38
N LYS A 1116 -20.02 -13.12 20.33
CA LYS A 1116 -19.31 -12.08 21.09
C LYS A 1116 -18.98 -12.54 22.51
N ALA A 1117 -17.80 -12.19 22.98
CA ALA A 1117 -17.44 -12.26 24.39
C ALA A 1117 -18.24 -11.24 25.21
N VAL A 1118 -19.38 -11.67 25.76
CA VAL A 1118 -20.26 -10.89 26.66
C VAL A 1118 -20.62 -11.74 27.86
N LEU A 1119 -20.84 -11.14 29.02
CA LEU A 1119 -21.39 -11.86 30.19
C LEU A 1119 -22.93 -11.87 30.14
N THR A 1120 -23.53 -13.05 30.17
CA THR A 1120 -24.98 -13.24 30.27
C THR A 1120 -25.37 -13.91 31.59
N ASP A 1121 -26.65 -13.89 31.95
CA ASP A 1121 -27.18 -14.52 33.17
C ASP A 1121 -26.98 -16.04 33.24
N LYS A 1122 -26.63 -16.67 32.11
CA LYS A 1122 -26.45 -18.12 31.95
C LYS A 1122 -24.98 -18.56 32.03
N THR A 1123 -24.08 -17.67 32.43
CA THR A 1123 -22.66 -17.98 32.66
C THR A 1123 -22.45 -18.89 33.86
N SER A 1124 -21.42 -19.74 33.77
CA SER A 1124 -20.98 -20.67 34.81
C SER A 1124 -20.52 -19.95 36.09
N VAL A 1125 -20.56 -20.66 37.21
CA VAL A 1125 -20.35 -20.08 38.55
C VAL A 1125 -18.94 -19.51 38.73
N ASP A 1126 -17.93 -20.21 38.21
CA ASP A 1126 -16.53 -19.78 38.21
C ASP A 1126 -16.31 -18.51 37.39
N VAL A 1127 -16.84 -18.46 36.17
CA VAL A 1127 -16.76 -17.27 35.30
C VAL A 1127 -17.47 -16.07 35.94
N ARG A 1128 -18.62 -16.31 36.58
CA ARG A 1128 -19.38 -15.26 37.30
C ARG A 1128 -18.62 -14.73 38.51
N GLN A 1129 -18.00 -15.62 39.29
CA GLN A 1129 -17.19 -15.21 40.44
C GLN A 1129 -15.96 -14.41 39.99
N TYR A 1130 -15.29 -14.82 38.91
CA TYR A 1130 -14.17 -14.07 38.33
C TYR A 1130 -14.61 -12.67 37.89
N ALA A 1131 -15.77 -12.57 37.21
CA ALA A 1131 -16.35 -11.29 36.79
C ALA A 1131 -16.71 -10.37 37.98
N MET A 1132 -17.23 -10.94 39.08
CA MET A 1132 -17.51 -10.17 40.30
C MET A 1132 -16.24 -9.63 40.99
N THR A 1133 -15.10 -10.27 40.75
CA THR A 1133 -13.81 -9.86 41.34
C THR A 1133 -13.03 -8.93 40.39
N ASN A 1134 -13.35 -8.94 39.09
CA ASN A 1134 -12.67 -8.17 38.05
C ASN A 1134 -13.71 -7.43 37.20
N GLU A 1135 -14.01 -6.18 37.55
CA GLU A 1135 -15.07 -5.37 36.93
C GLU A 1135 -14.90 -5.20 35.40
N ASP A 1136 -13.65 -5.17 34.93
CA ASP A 1136 -13.35 -5.03 33.51
C ASP A 1136 -13.60 -6.31 32.70
N PHE A 1137 -13.80 -7.48 33.31
CA PHE A 1137 -14.04 -8.73 32.59
C PHE A 1137 -15.44 -8.73 31.92
N PRO A 1138 -15.60 -9.09 30.63
CA PRO A 1138 -14.63 -9.69 29.71
C PRO A 1138 -13.96 -8.68 28.74
N GLN A 1139 -13.97 -7.40 29.09
CA GLN A 1139 -13.48 -6.26 28.32
C GLN A 1139 -12.12 -5.71 28.79
N GLN A 1140 -11.34 -6.52 29.52
CA GLN A 1140 -10.00 -6.16 30.01
C GLN A 1140 -9.09 -5.73 28.86
N SER A 1141 -8.18 -4.77 29.08
CA SER A 1141 -7.39 -4.13 28.02
C SER A 1141 -6.60 -5.12 27.14
N THR A 1142 -6.60 -4.90 25.82
CA THR A 1142 -5.72 -5.64 24.88
C THR A 1142 -4.23 -5.40 25.12
N GLY A 1143 -3.87 -4.36 25.88
CA GLY A 1143 -2.50 -4.13 26.34
C GLY A 1143 -2.00 -5.19 27.33
N ASP A 1144 -2.93 -5.86 28.04
CA ASP A 1144 -2.59 -6.94 28.96
C ASP A 1144 -2.33 -8.25 28.19
N GLN A 1145 -1.08 -8.69 28.21
CA GLN A 1145 -0.62 -9.95 27.63
C GLN A 1145 -0.09 -10.93 28.69
N PHE A 1146 -0.33 -10.65 29.97
CA PHE A 1146 0.26 -11.36 31.12
C PHE A 1146 -0.80 -12.12 31.93
N PHE A 1147 -1.59 -12.95 31.25
CA PHE A 1147 -2.71 -13.64 31.88
C PHE A 1147 -2.25 -14.60 32.98
N ASP A 1148 -2.93 -14.55 34.13
CA ASP A 1148 -2.84 -15.61 35.14
C ASP A 1148 -3.75 -16.81 34.78
N GLU A 1149 -3.67 -17.87 35.58
CA GLU A 1149 -4.43 -19.10 35.31
C GLU A 1149 -5.95 -18.87 35.40
N ALA A 1150 -6.41 -18.07 36.37
CA ALA A 1150 -7.84 -17.82 36.58
C ALA A 1150 -8.45 -17.01 35.42
N GLN A 1151 -7.73 -16.00 34.95
CA GLN A 1151 -8.10 -15.20 33.78
C GLN A 1151 -8.15 -16.05 32.51
N PHE A 1152 -7.12 -16.88 32.29
CA PHE A 1152 -7.08 -17.79 31.15
C PHE A 1152 -8.26 -18.77 31.16
N GLU A 1153 -8.50 -19.46 32.27
CA GLU A 1153 -9.59 -20.43 32.37
C GLU A 1153 -10.97 -19.75 32.25
N SER A 1154 -11.14 -18.53 32.78
CA SER A 1154 -12.40 -17.79 32.69
C SER A 1154 -12.75 -17.39 31.25
N TYR A 1155 -11.80 -16.89 30.45
CA TYR A 1155 -12.05 -16.61 29.03
C TYR A 1155 -12.29 -17.89 28.23
N ARG A 1156 -11.52 -18.95 28.48
CA ARG A 1156 -11.67 -20.24 27.80
C ARG A 1156 -13.05 -20.82 28.07
N LYS A 1157 -13.49 -20.79 29.32
CA LYS A 1157 -14.81 -21.27 29.75
C LYS A 1157 -15.93 -20.41 29.21
N LEU A 1158 -15.78 -19.09 29.21
CA LEU A 1158 -16.75 -18.16 28.60
C LEU A 1158 -16.95 -18.44 27.11
N GLY A 1159 -15.88 -18.69 26.35
CA GLY A 1159 -15.96 -19.07 24.93
C GLY A 1159 -16.64 -20.41 24.70
N TYR A 1160 -16.38 -21.40 25.57
CA TYR A 1160 -17.05 -22.70 25.52
C TYR A 1160 -18.55 -22.59 25.82
N ASP A 1161 -18.93 -21.80 26.83
CA ASP A 1161 -20.32 -21.63 27.27
C ASP A 1161 -21.13 -20.69 26.37
N SER A 1162 -20.46 -19.89 25.51
CA SER A 1162 -21.12 -19.01 24.53
C SER A 1162 -21.92 -19.78 23.47
N ILE A 1163 -21.59 -21.05 23.23
CA ILE A 1163 -22.32 -21.95 22.35
C ILE A 1163 -23.00 -23.03 23.21
N LYS A 1164 -24.30 -23.29 22.99
CA LYS A 1164 -25.06 -24.35 23.67
C LYS A 1164 -25.16 -25.60 22.80
N ASP A 1165 -25.51 -26.73 23.39
CA ASP A 1165 -25.57 -28.02 22.70
C ASP A 1165 -26.66 -28.10 21.61
N ASP A 1166 -27.79 -27.41 21.79
CA ASP A 1166 -28.96 -27.48 20.91
C ASP A 1166 -29.21 -26.17 20.10
N ILE A 1167 -28.15 -25.48 19.68
CA ILE A 1167 -28.31 -24.25 18.88
C ILE A 1167 -28.61 -24.60 17.42
N LYS A 1168 -29.84 -24.33 16.98
CA LYS A 1168 -30.28 -24.59 15.60
C LYS A 1168 -29.46 -23.84 14.56
N GLU A 1169 -29.01 -22.65 14.90
CA GLU A 1169 -28.23 -21.73 14.08
C GLU A 1169 -26.80 -22.26 13.80
N LEU A 1170 -26.32 -23.21 14.60
CA LEU A 1170 -24.99 -23.81 14.48
C LEU A 1170 -24.98 -25.14 13.71
N TYR A 1171 -26.15 -25.69 13.37
CA TYR A 1171 -26.21 -26.85 12.48
C TYR A 1171 -25.76 -26.42 11.08
N LEU A 1172 -24.51 -26.76 10.77
CA LEU A 1172 -23.92 -26.52 9.45
C LEU A 1172 -24.68 -27.34 8.38
N PRO A 1173 -24.93 -26.78 7.19
CA PRO A 1173 -25.60 -27.48 6.09
C PRO A 1173 -24.76 -28.60 5.49
#